data_AF-A0A5Q4H021-F1
#
_entry.id   AF-A0A5Q4H021-F1
#
_cell.length_a   1.000
_cell.length_b   1.000
_cell.length_c   1.000
_cell.angle_alpha   90.00
_cell.angle_beta   90.00
_cell.angle_gamma   90.00
#
_symmetry.space_group_name_H-M   'P 1'
#
loop_
_entity.id
_entity.type
_entity.pdbx_description
1 polymer ?
#
loop_
_entity_poly.entity_id
_entity_poly.type
_entity_poly.pdbx_seq_one_letter_code
_entity_poly.pdbx_strand_id
1 'polypeptide(L)'
;MNFLVFNEVDVNDEFGRVFTLVALAGGMGLGAYCIACALHVWGARNARLTGQRRRWLIWCGWTTLAIGLLITLAAVVVQLILHREGVLRANDLYTVRASREWYVASVTEDEWVSEGMPLLKFHSPEREADLQSLRLKLDDLLLQQERLDCKPLELDNELIRELTDALGERRHHQANQHDLEMEKSRVLRELARDELGRRDSLLQLQEQIRSLHTELKQAEFEKELQQRRLARAAALENRSAISQEEHDEISSEAQIAVEEVARRKNRLEELVAARDELERLLQTLVLVMHDQSKTFGMRLEMLDQQLATLQSRRTAMEEQLEADRIRATRYHEAQRKQLEVEVRQTEAARDALEQSLCITAPYAGRIIYRNTSPNTVKPGDALIVLAQKDGVRARLRLPSWEARVLDRQDRVVLQLVEPKSEVGDVKQRYVQRRFTGSPLSIQPLPEDPGFALVELSCDLPPDGMRTLASGDEIEARLIWVAPFYFNPTIRFSAFLMLCGGVGIAVAVLRRAPETTSDPKIVASQHPLLQPSLHAAGGDGAMLHLLGSQLRESVLSMKLDSSLVAAAEWAIDRHRARAIRVIQHAVGDPAALVDRLESYSDQFMNGGDDLSDDQYCIQAELLQRTVAIFAAVLPENSVGRIKRLQQKLDDGLFLSVI
;
A
#
# COMPACT_ATOMS: atom_id res chain seq x y z
N MET A 1 18.30 -15.41 -36.34
CA MET A 1 19.14 -14.41 -37.02
C MET A 1 20.36 -14.17 -36.14
N ASN A 2 21.51 -14.70 -36.56
CA ASN A 2 22.78 -14.58 -35.85
C ASN A 2 23.42 -13.24 -36.24
N PHE A 3 23.35 -12.23 -35.37
CA PHE A 3 24.15 -11.02 -35.54
C PHE A 3 25.60 -11.35 -35.15
N LEU A 4 26.47 -11.42 -36.16
CA LEU A 4 27.91 -11.37 -36.01
C LEU A 4 28.30 -9.96 -35.55
N VAL A 5 28.29 -9.75 -34.23
CA VAL A 5 28.94 -8.60 -33.61
C VAL A 5 30.44 -8.76 -33.83
N PHE A 6 31.03 -7.88 -34.65
CA PHE A 6 32.48 -7.78 -34.78
C PHE A 6 33.08 -7.43 -33.41
N ASN A 7 33.81 -8.39 -32.83
CA ASN A 7 34.71 -8.17 -31.70
C ASN A 7 35.78 -7.18 -32.14
N GLU A 8 35.64 -5.91 -31.75
CA GLU A 8 36.77 -4.99 -31.69
C GLU A 8 37.59 -5.39 -30.46
N VAL A 9 38.54 -6.30 -30.69
CA VAL A 9 39.42 -6.86 -29.68
C VAL A 9 40.26 -5.71 -29.07
N ASP A 10 40.26 -5.61 -27.73
CA ASP A 10 41.02 -4.67 -26.88
C ASP A 10 42.56 -4.63 -27.12
N VAL A 11 43.07 -5.38 -28.12
CA VAL A 11 44.47 -5.34 -28.54
C VAL A 11 44.89 -3.93 -28.98
N ASN A 12 43.95 -3.09 -29.43
CA ASN A 12 44.24 -1.71 -29.84
C ASN A 12 44.68 -0.78 -28.69
N ASP A 13 44.30 -1.04 -27.43
CA ASP A 13 44.59 -0.10 -26.35
C ASP A 13 46.03 -0.25 -25.83
N GLU A 14 46.54 -1.49 -25.76
CA GLU A 14 47.96 -1.73 -25.47
C GLU A 14 48.85 -1.40 -26.67
N PHE A 15 48.45 -1.75 -27.90
CA PHE A 15 49.20 -1.38 -29.11
C PHE A 15 49.24 0.14 -29.31
N GLY A 16 48.16 0.86 -29.02
CA GLY A 16 48.11 2.32 -29.08
C GLY A 16 49.08 2.97 -28.10
N ARG A 17 49.20 2.44 -26.87
CA ARG A 17 50.16 2.90 -25.87
C ARG A 17 51.61 2.64 -26.28
N VAL A 18 51.90 1.44 -26.79
CA VAL A 18 53.24 1.10 -27.28
C VAL A 18 53.60 1.98 -28.48
N PHE A 19 52.66 2.17 -29.42
CA PHE A 19 52.88 3.01 -30.60
C PHE A 19 53.09 4.48 -30.25
N THR A 20 52.33 5.03 -29.32
CA THR A 20 52.53 6.42 -28.84
C THR A 20 53.86 6.59 -28.11
N LEU A 21 54.28 5.62 -27.30
CA LEU A 21 55.60 5.63 -26.66
C LEU A 21 56.74 5.57 -27.70
N VAL A 22 56.61 4.70 -28.71
CA VAL A 22 57.59 4.59 -29.80
C VAL A 22 57.63 5.86 -30.64
N ALA A 23 56.48 6.45 -30.98
CA ALA A 23 56.37 7.69 -31.73
C ALA A 23 56.94 8.88 -30.94
N LEU A 24 56.68 8.96 -29.63
CA LEU A 24 57.27 9.98 -28.74
C LEU A 24 58.78 9.81 -28.64
N ALA A 25 59.28 8.59 -28.42
CA ALA A 25 60.71 8.32 -28.36
C ALA A 25 61.42 8.66 -29.69
N GLY A 26 60.79 8.31 -30.83
CA GLY A 26 61.29 8.64 -32.16
C GLY A 26 61.30 10.14 -32.44
N GLY A 27 60.21 10.85 -32.11
CA GLY A 27 60.10 12.30 -32.25
C GLY A 27 61.11 13.04 -31.37
N MET A 28 61.33 12.55 -30.15
CA MET A 28 62.37 13.08 -29.25
C MET A 28 63.78 12.87 -29.79
N GLY A 29 64.09 11.68 -30.29
CA GLY A 29 65.41 11.38 -30.87
C GLY A 29 65.72 12.29 -32.06
N LEU A 30 64.73 12.48 -32.94
CA LEU A 30 64.84 13.39 -34.08
C LEU A 30 65.00 14.86 -33.63
N GLY A 31 64.20 15.30 -32.66
CA GLY A 31 64.27 16.65 -32.11
C GLY A 31 65.62 16.95 -31.46
N ALA A 32 66.12 16.03 -30.63
CA ALA A 32 67.43 16.14 -30.01
C ALA A 32 68.56 16.19 -31.06
N TYR A 33 68.46 15.38 -32.12
CA TYR A 33 69.40 15.39 -33.24
C TYR A 33 69.38 16.73 -33.98
N CYS A 34 68.20 17.26 -34.33
CA CYS A 34 68.07 18.55 -35.00
C CYS A 34 68.63 19.70 -34.15
N ILE A 35 68.36 19.70 -32.83
CA ILE A 35 68.90 20.69 -31.89
C ILE A 35 70.42 20.57 -31.79
N ALA A 36 70.97 19.35 -31.69
CA ALA A 36 72.41 19.12 -31.65
C ALA A 36 73.10 19.61 -32.93
N CYS A 37 72.51 19.35 -34.11
CA CYS A 37 73.00 19.86 -35.39
C CYS A 37 72.92 21.39 -35.47
N ALA A 38 71.80 21.99 -35.05
CA ALA A 38 71.63 23.45 -35.02
C ALA A 38 72.65 24.11 -34.09
N LEU A 39 72.87 23.55 -32.90
CA LEU A 39 73.88 24.00 -31.94
C LEU A 39 75.31 23.82 -32.46
N HIS A 40 75.60 22.72 -33.14
CA HIS A 40 76.91 22.49 -33.76
C HIS A 40 77.17 23.51 -34.87
N VAL A 41 76.21 23.76 -35.76
CA VAL A 41 76.36 24.73 -36.85
C VAL A 41 76.46 26.16 -36.30
N TRP A 42 75.69 26.49 -35.26
CA TRP A 42 75.75 27.79 -34.59
C TRP A 42 77.08 27.99 -33.85
N GLY A 43 77.56 26.98 -33.13
CA GLY A 43 78.86 26.97 -32.46
C GLY A 43 80.02 27.13 -33.46
N ALA A 44 79.98 26.42 -34.58
CA ALA A 44 80.97 26.52 -35.64
C ALA A 44 80.99 27.91 -36.30
N ARG A 45 79.83 28.56 -36.48
CA ARG A 45 79.73 29.90 -37.08
C ARG A 45 80.06 31.05 -36.13
N ASN A 46 79.77 30.94 -34.83
CA ASN A 46 79.95 32.03 -33.86
C ASN A 46 81.18 31.88 -32.94
N ALA A 47 82.06 30.90 -33.19
CA ALA A 47 83.24 30.64 -32.38
C ALA A 47 84.17 31.84 -32.15
N ARG A 48 84.16 32.85 -33.05
CA ARG A 48 85.09 33.99 -33.03
C ARG A 48 84.58 35.28 -32.36
N LEU A 49 83.33 35.37 -31.88
CA LEU A 49 82.73 36.66 -31.45
C LEU A 49 82.02 36.68 -30.08
N THR A 50 82.24 35.69 -29.21
CA THR A 50 81.51 35.62 -27.93
C THR A 50 82.44 35.75 -26.74
N GLY A 51 82.41 36.90 -26.05
CA GLY A 51 83.02 37.06 -24.73
C GLY A 51 82.46 36.03 -23.73
N GLN A 52 83.33 35.56 -22.84
CA GLN A 52 83.11 34.45 -21.89
C GLN A 52 81.81 34.57 -21.08
N ARG A 53 81.39 35.80 -20.73
CA ARG A 53 80.14 36.09 -20.00
C ARG A 53 78.87 35.78 -20.80
N ARG A 54 78.92 35.85 -22.13
CA ARG A 54 77.79 35.59 -23.05
C ARG A 54 77.60 34.09 -23.30
N ARG A 55 78.70 33.31 -23.35
CA ARG A 55 78.63 31.85 -23.45
C ARG A 55 77.91 31.26 -22.23
N TRP A 56 78.19 31.80 -21.05
CA TRP A 56 77.55 31.33 -19.81
C TRP A 56 76.03 31.56 -19.82
N LEU A 57 75.55 32.75 -20.19
CA LEU A 57 74.10 33.04 -20.28
C LEU A 57 73.36 32.16 -21.29
N ILE A 58 73.97 31.90 -22.46
CA ILE A 58 73.36 31.05 -23.49
C ILE A 58 73.34 29.58 -23.04
N TRP A 59 74.43 29.10 -22.41
CA TRP A 59 74.46 27.76 -21.84
C TRP A 59 73.43 27.58 -20.73
N CYS A 60 73.31 28.53 -19.80
CA CYS A 60 72.26 28.51 -18.77
C CYS A 60 70.85 28.54 -19.37
N GLY A 61 70.63 29.29 -20.46
CA GLY A 61 69.34 29.31 -21.17
C GLY A 61 69.00 27.96 -21.82
N TRP A 62 69.96 27.30 -22.45
CA TRP A 62 69.76 25.98 -23.06
C TRP A 62 69.59 24.87 -22.03
N THR A 63 70.34 24.88 -20.93
CA THR A 63 70.20 23.87 -19.88
C THR A 63 68.85 23.98 -19.17
N THR A 64 68.39 25.19 -18.87
CA THR A 64 67.05 25.40 -18.27
C THR A 64 65.92 24.98 -19.21
N LEU A 65 66.05 25.26 -20.52
CA LEU A 65 65.08 24.82 -21.53
C LEU A 65 65.07 23.29 -21.67
N ALA A 66 66.24 22.64 -21.74
CA ALA A 66 66.36 21.19 -21.85
C ALA A 66 65.82 20.46 -20.59
N ILE A 67 66.10 20.99 -19.40
CA ILE A 67 65.55 20.48 -18.14
C ILE A 67 64.02 20.63 -18.14
N GLY A 68 63.50 21.77 -18.57
CA GLY A 68 62.06 21.98 -18.75
C GLY A 68 61.43 20.93 -19.67
N LEU A 69 62.04 20.67 -20.82
CA LEU A 69 61.58 19.65 -21.78
C LEU A 69 61.56 18.23 -21.19
N LEU A 70 62.61 17.87 -20.47
CA LEU A 70 62.71 16.56 -19.83
C LEU A 70 61.63 16.39 -18.74
N ILE A 71 61.39 17.42 -17.93
CA ILE A 71 60.34 17.42 -16.91
C ILE A 71 58.94 17.33 -17.56
N THR A 72 58.66 18.07 -18.64
CA THR A 72 57.36 17.92 -19.35
C THR A 72 57.15 16.50 -19.84
N LEU A 73 58.19 15.88 -20.42
CA LEU A 73 58.09 14.53 -20.94
C LEU A 73 57.87 13.52 -19.82
N ALA A 74 58.67 13.60 -18.75
CA ALA A 74 58.52 12.72 -17.60
C ALA A 74 57.11 12.85 -17.00
N ALA A 75 56.57 14.07 -16.90
CA ALA A 75 55.21 14.31 -16.43
C ALA A 75 54.15 13.68 -17.35
N VAL A 76 54.30 13.76 -18.67
CA VAL A 76 53.40 13.11 -19.63
C VAL A 76 53.47 11.59 -19.54
N VAL A 77 54.67 11.01 -19.44
CA VAL A 77 54.86 9.56 -19.29
C VAL A 77 54.25 9.07 -17.98
N VAL A 78 54.48 9.77 -16.87
CA VAL A 78 53.87 9.44 -15.58
C VAL A 78 52.34 9.53 -15.66
N GLN A 79 51.79 10.54 -16.34
CA GLN A 79 50.34 10.68 -16.54
C GLN A 79 49.74 9.56 -17.41
N LEU A 80 50.51 8.96 -18.32
CA LEU A 80 50.10 7.82 -19.14
C LEU A 80 50.18 6.48 -18.38
N ILE A 81 51.12 6.35 -17.44
CA ILE A 81 51.36 5.12 -16.67
C ILE A 81 50.43 5.02 -15.45
N LEU A 82 50.02 6.15 -14.86
CA LEU A 82 49.11 6.15 -13.72
C LEU A 82 47.75 5.56 -14.12
N HIS A 83 47.48 4.34 -13.65
CA HIS A 83 46.20 3.69 -13.82
C HIS A 83 45.17 4.39 -12.94
N ARG A 84 44.16 5.01 -13.57
CA ARG A 84 43.04 5.65 -12.87
C ARG A 84 41.94 4.63 -12.60
N GLU A 85 42.29 3.63 -11.81
CA GLU A 85 41.37 2.56 -11.42
C GLU A 85 40.84 2.83 -10.02
N GLY A 86 39.61 2.43 -9.79
CA GLY A 86 38.92 2.53 -8.52
C GLY A 86 37.88 1.44 -8.40
N VAL A 87 37.25 1.39 -7.23
CA VAL A 87 36.27 0.36 -6.92
C VAL A 87 34.91 1.00 -6.80
N LEU A 88 33.94 0.46 -7.53
CA LEU A 88 32.53 0.75 -7.34
C LEU A 88 32.04 0.01 -6.11
N ARG A 89 31.50 0.76 -5.16
CA ARG A 89 30.88 0.19 -3.97
C ARG A 89 29.41 0.56 -3.94
N ALA A 90 28.59 -0.45 -3.75
CA ALA A 90 27.21 -0.30 -3.35
C ALA A 90 27.16 0.07 -1.86
N ASN A 91 27.19 1.36 -1.56
CA ASN A 91 26.77 1.81 -0.25
C ASN A 91 25.26 2.01 -0.28
N ASP A 92 24.57 1.56 0.77
CA ASP A 92 23.15 1.82 0.99
C ASP A 92 22.21 1.34 -0.13
N LEU A 93 22.54 0.21 -0.77
CA LEU A 93 21.64 -0.44 -1.74
C LEU A 93 20.75 -1.47 -1.05
N TYR A 94 19.45 -1.38 -1.31
CA TYR A 94 18.49 -2.41 -0.94
C TYR A 94 18.14 -3.24 -2.18
N THR A 95 18.57 -4.51 -2.19
CA THR A 95 18.39 -5.42 -3.32
C THR A 95 17.28 -6.41 -3.03
N VAL A 96 16.24 -6.42 -3.85
CA VAL A 96 15.22 -7.48 -3.83
C VAL A 96 15.61 -8.56 -4.82
N ARG A 97 15.74 -9.80 -4.34
CA ARG A 97 16.20 -10.95 -5.13
C ARG A 97 15.04 -11.87 -5.48
N ALA A 98 15.15 -12.56 -6.61
CA ALA A 98 14.18 -13.56 -7.03
C ALA A 98 14.21 -14.78 -6.11
N SER A 99 13.06 -15.20 -5.61
CA SER A 99 12.89 -16.47 -4.87
C SER A 99 12.56 -17.61 -5.84
N ARG A 100 12.86 -18.86 -5.45
CA ARG A 100 12.50 -20.06 -6.25
C ARG A 100 11.01 -20.32 -6.30
N GLU A 101 10.29 -19.86 -5.29
CA GLU A 101 8.92 -20.29 -5.00
C GLU A 101 7.87 -19.33 -5.53
N TRP A 102 8.27 -18.12 -5.97
CA TRP A 102 7.37 -17.00 -6.19
C TRP A 102 7.51 -16.42 -7.59
N TYR A 103 6.37 -16.13 -8.23
CA TYR A 103 6.31 -15.38 -9.48
C TYR A 103 6.10 -13.90 -9.18
N VAL A 104 6.60 -13.01 -10.02
CA VAL A 104 6.40 -11.56 -9.86
C VAL A 104 5.10 -11.18 -10.56
N ALA A 105 4.12 -10.71 -9.77
CA ALA A 105 2.80 -10.32 -10.25
C ALA A 105 2.82 -8.89 -10.82
N SER A 106 3.39 -7.97 -10.04
CA SER A 106 3.52 -6.57 -10.42
C SER A 106 4.81 -5.98 -9.87
N VAL A 107 5.45 -5.14 -10.68
CA VAL A 107 6.62 -4.35 -10.33
C VAL A 107 6.21 -2.88 -10.33
N THR A 108 6.59 -2.12 -9.31
CA THR A 108 6.33 -0.67 -9.28
C THR A 108 7.03 0.03 -10.44
N GLU A 109 6.27 0.82 -11.20
CA GLU A 109 6.76 1.52 -12.39
C GLU A 109 7.50 2.82 -12.09
N ASP A 110 7.20 3.43 -10.94
CA ASP A 110 7.77 4.71 -10.51
C ASP A 110 9.29 4.64 -10.32
N GLU A 111 10.01 5.69 -10.75
CA GLU A 111 11.45 5.80 -10.50
C GLU A 111 11.76 6.16 -9.04
N TRP A 112 10.89 6.94 -8.40
CA TRP A 112 11.05 7.40 -7.03
C TRP A 112 10.00 6.79 -6.14
N VAL A 113 10.44 6.19 -5.04
CA VAL A 113 9.58 5.42 -4.14
C VAL A 113 9.73 5.97 -2.73
N SER A 114 8.61 6.17 -2.04
CA SER A 114 8.59 6.56 -0.63
C SER A 114 8.77 5.34 0.28
N GLU A 115 9.25 5.57 1.51
CA GLU A 115 9.30 4.53 2.54
C GLU A 115 7.92 3.89 2.75
N GLY A 116 7.88 2.56 2.86
CA GLY A 116 6.66 1.76 3.03
C GLY A 116 5.86 1.48 1.76
N MET A 117 6.19 2.11 0.62
CA MET A 117 5.49 1.85 -0.65
C MET A 117 5.86 0.44 -1.17
N PRO A 118 4.90 -0.34 -1.70
CA PRO A 118 5.19 -1.65 -2.27
C PRO A 118 6.13 -1.51 -3.47
N LEU A 119 7.23 -2.27 -3.49
CA LEU A 119 8.16 -2.36 -4.63
C LEU A 119 7.77 -3.49 -5.57
N LEU A 120 7.45 -4.65 -4.99
CA LEU A 120 7.17 -5.89 -5.67
C LEU A 120 6.02 -6.61 -4.99
N LYS A 121 5.08 -7.09 -5.79
CA LYS A 121 4.08 -8.06 -5.34
C LYS A 121 4.38 -9.39 -5.99
N PHE A 122 4.51 -10.40 -5.15
CA PHE A 122 4.67 -11.78 -5.56
C PHE A 122 3.30 -12.46 -5.68
N HIS A 123 3.23 -13.40 -6.61
CA HIS A 123 2.14 -14.32 -6.79
C HIS A 123 2.68 -15.74 -6.58
N SER A 124 2.02 -16.49 -5.70
CA SER A 124 2.26 -17.90 -5.48
C SER A 124 0.91 -18.59 -5.37
N PRO A 125 0.60 -19.55 -6.25
CA PRO A 125 -0.71 -20.21 -6.24
C PRO A 125 -0.97 -20.94 -4.91
N GLU A 126 0.08 -21.47 -4.27
CA GLU A 126 -0.02 -22.10 -2.95
C GLU A 126 -0.39 -21.08 -1.87
N ARG A 127 0.27 -19.92 -1.83
CA ARG A 127 -0.04 -18.86 -0.86
C ARG A 127 -1.39 -18.20 -1.12
N GLU A 128 -1.82 -18.11 -2.37
CA GLU A 128 -3.17 -17.64 -2.69
C GLU A 128 -4.24 -18.62 -2.24
N ALA A 129 -4.02 -19.93 -2.41
CA ALA A 129 -4.89 -20.95 -1.86
C ALA A 129 -4.95 -20.86 -0.33
N ASP A 130 -3.81 -20.65 0.34
CA ASP A 130 -3.74 -20.42 1.78
C ASP A 130 -4.53 -19.16 2.18
N LEU A 131 -4.34 -18.04 1.49
CA LEU A 131 -5.07 -16.79 1.74
C LEU A 131 -6.57 -16.96 1.54
N GLN A 132 -7.01 -17.66 0.49
CA GLN A 132 -8.41 -17.98 0.27
C GLN A 132 -8.96 -18.88 1.39
N SER A 133 -8.21 -19.88 1.83
CA SER A 133 -8.61 -20.76 2.93
C SER A 133 -8.77 -19.99 4.25
N LEU A 134 -7.88 -19.01 4.53
CA LEU A 134 -7.98 -18.14 5.70
C LEU A 134 -9.14 -17.17 5.60
N ARG A 135 -9.45 -16.65 4.40
CA ARG A 135 -10.64 -15.81 4.17
C ARG A 135 -11.92 -16.59 4.44
N LEU A 136 -12.04 -17.79 3.87
CA LEU A 136 -13.18 -18.67 4.14
C LEU A 136 -13.31 -19.01 5.62
N LYS A 137 -12.19 -19.32 6.29
CA LYS A 137 -12.18 -19.57 7.73
C LYS A 137 -12.60 -18.35 8.54
N LEU A 138 -12.17 -17.16 8.15
CA LEU A 138 -12.55 -15.90 8.80
C LEU A 138 -14.06 -15.67 8.63
N ASP A 139 -14.59 -15.83 7.41
CA ASP A 139 -16.02 -15.71 7.13
C ASP A 139 -16.84 -16.72 7.96
N ASP A 140 -16.38 -17.97 8.06
CA ASP A 140 -17.00 -19.00 8.89
C ASP A 140 -16.99 -18.62 10.38
N LEU A 141 -15.89 -18.07 10.89
CA LEU A 141 -15.79 -17.61 12.29
C LEU A 141 -16.69 -16.41 12.57
N LEU A 142 -16.79 -15.45 11.64
CA LEU A 142 -17.72 -14.32 11.74
C LEU A 142 -19.17 -14.79 11.73
N LEU A 143 -19.53 -15.74 10.87
CA LEU A 143 -20.86 -16.35 10.86
C LEU A 143 -21.15 -17.12 12.16
N GLN A 144 -20.15 -17.79 12.74
CA GLN A 144 -20.30 -18.44 14.05
C GLN A 144 -20.51 -17.41 15.16
N GLN A 145 -19.84 -16.26 15.10
CA GLN A 145 -20.04 -15.17 16.04
C GLN A 145 -21.46 -14.58 15.92
N GLU A 146 -21.93 -14.31 14.70
CA GLU A 146 -23.31 -13.84 14.47
C GLU A 146 -24.36 -14.86 14.95
N ARG A 147 -24.12 -16.15 14.70
CA ARG A 147 -24.98 -17.23 15.21
C ARG A 147 -24.97 -17.29 16.72
N LEU A 148 -23.82 -17.11 17.36
CA LEU A 148 -23.70 -17.10 18.82
C LEU A 148 -24.46 -15.90 19.41
N ASP A 149 -24.36 -14.71 18.82
CA ASP A 149 -25.08 -13.51 19.25
C ASP A 149 -26.60 -13.67 19.12
N CYS A 150 -27.08 -14.44 18.14
CA CYS A 150 -28.49 -14.76 17.98
C CYS A 150 -28.97 -15.94 18.84
N LYS A 151 -28.06 -16.74 19.42
CA LYS A 151 -28.40 -17.95 20.17
C LYS A 151 -28.92 -17.56 21.56
N PRO A 152 -30.11 -18.04 21.99
CA PRO A 152 -30.60 -17.79 23.33
C PRO A 152 -29.67 -18.43 24.38
N LEU A 153 -29.65 -17.85 25.58
CA LEU A 153 -28.87 -18.38 26.70
C LEU A 153 -29.34 -19.80 27.05
N GLU A 154 -28.38 -20.72 27.18
CA GLU A 154 -28.63 -22.09 27.61
C GLU A 154 -28.79 -22.12 29.12
N LEU A 155 -30.04 -21.95 29.55
CA LEU A 155 -30.44 -22.16 30.94
C LEU A 155 -30.68 -23.65 31.20
N ASP A 156 -30.62 -24.03 32.47
CA ASP A 156 -30.95 -25.39 32.89
C ASP A 156 -32.44 -25.69 32.66
N ASN A 157 -32.70 -26.58 31.71
CA ASN A 157 -34.06 -26.96 31.32
C ASN A 157 -34.80 -27.68 32.47
N GLU A 158 -34.09 -28.36 33.36
CA GLU A 158 -34.69 -29.03 34.50
C GLU A 158 -35.22 -28.01 35.52
N LEU A 159 -34.46 -26.94 35.81
CA LEU A 159 -34.92 -25.85 36.68
C LEU A 159 -36.15 -25.13 36.11
N ILE A 160 -36.16 -24.84 34.80
CA ILE A 160 -37.31 -24.21 34.15
C ILE A 160 -38.55 -25.12 34.25
N ARG A 161 -38.36 -26.42 34.02
CA ARG A 161 -39.45 -27.41 34.12
C ARG A 161 -39.99 -27.48 35.55
N GLU A 162 -39.12 -27.62 36.54
CA GLU A 162 -39.53 -27.67 37.95
C GLU A 162 -40.25 -26.40 38.42
N LEU A 163 -39.79 -25.22 37.98
CA LEU A 163 -40.46 -23.96 38.27
C LEU A 163 -41.86 -23.92 37.63
N THR A 164 -41.98 -24.39 36.38
CA THR A 164 -43.26 -24.45 35.67
C THR A 164 -44.22 -25.41 36.35
N ASP A 165 -43.75 -26.58 36.78
CA ASP A 165 -44.52 -27.58 37.50
C ASP A 165 -44.99 -27.03 38.86
N ALA A 166 -44.09 -26.39 39.63
CA ALA A 166 -44.44 -25.76 40.91
C ALA A 166 -45.47 -24.61 40.75
N LEU A 167 -45.37 -23.82 39.67
CA LEU A 167 -46.38 -22.81 39.33
C LEU A 167 -47.72 -23.43 38.96
N GLY A 168 -47.71 -24.55 38.23
CA GLY A 168 -48.90 -25.32 37.91
C GLY A 168 -49.60 -25.87 39.16
N GLU A 169 -48.85 -26.53 40.03
CA GLU A 169 -49.33 -27.05 41.32
C GLU A 169 -49.91 -25.92 42.18
N ARG A 170 -49.22 -24.79 42.29
CA ARG A 170 -49.73 -23.63 43.05
C ARG A 170 -51.08 -23.16 42.51
N ARG A 171 -51.23 -23.00 41.19
CA ARG A 171 -52.50 -22.58 40.58
C ARG A 171 -53.62 -23.59 40.87
N HIS A 172 -53.30 -24.88 40.82
CA HIS A 172 -54.25 -25.95 41.14
C HIS A 172 -54.70 -25.87 42.61
N HIS A 173 -53.78 -25.73 43.56
CA HIS A 173 -54.12 -25.60 44.97
C HIS A 173 -54.90 -24.31 45.29
N GLN A 174 -54.59 -23.19 44.61
CA GLN A 174 -55.35 -21.95 44.74
C GLN A 174 -56.80 -22.09 44.23
N ALA A 175 -57.01 -22.79 43.12
CA ALA A 175 -58.34 -23.10 42.64
C ALA A 175 -59.11 -23.98 43.64
N ASN A 176 -58.47 -25.04 44.14
CA ASN A 176 -59.06 -25.93 45.13
C ASN A 176 -59.43 -25.20 46.44
N GLN A 177 -58.60 -24.25 46.88
CA GLN A 177 -58.90 -23.41 48.04
C GLN A 177 -60.17 -22.59 47.81
N HIS A 178 -60.27 -21.92 46.65
CA HIS A 178 -61.46 -21.13 46.30
C HIS A 178 -62.73 -21.99 46.22
N ASP A 179 -62.64 -23.16 45.60
CA ASP A 179 -63.75 -24.11 45.49
C ASP A 179 -64.22 -24.57 46.89
N LEU A 180 -63.29 -24.90 47.79
CA LEU A 180 -63.62 -25.29 49.16
C LEU A 180 -64.22 -24.14 49.98
N GLU A 181 -63.78 -22.89 49.79
CA GLU A 181 -64.39 -21.73 50.42
C GLU A 181 -65.82 -21.49 49.95
N MET A 182 -66.07 -21.70 48.65
CA MET A 182 -67.39 -21.62 48.06
C MET A 182 -68.31 -22.74 48.56
N GLU A 183 -67.80 -23.97 48.65
CA GLU A 183 -68.50 -25.12 49.23
C GLU A 183 -68.83 -24.89 50.70
N LYS A 184 -67.85 -24.48 51.52
CA LYS A 184 -68.06 -24.12 52.93
C LYS A 184 -69.16 -23.08 53.07
N SER A 185 -69.09 -22.01 52.30
CA SER A 185 -70.08 -20.92 52.33
C SER A 185 -71.46 -21.36 51.86
N ARG A 186 -71.55 -22.30 50.92
CA ARG A 186 -72.82 -22.89 50.48
C ARG A 186 -73.42 -23.77 51.57
N VAL A 187 -72.64 -24.71 52.11
CA VAL A 187 -73.09 -25.65 53.14
C VAL A 187 -73.53 -24.91 54.41
N LEU A 188 -72.76 -23.92 54.87
CA LEU A 188 -73.14 -23.11 56.04
C LEU A 188 -74.42 -22.30 55.80
N ARG A 189 -74.66 -21.81 54.58
CA ARG A 189 -75.92 -21.12 54.25
C ARG A 189 -77.11 -22.09 54.21
N GLU A 190 -76.93 -23.29 53.68
CA GLU A 190 -77.97 -24.33 53.66
C GLU A 190 -78.32 -24.76 55.11
N LEU A 191 -77.31 -25.03 55.94
CA LEU A 191 -77.53 -25.38 57.36
C LEU A 191 -78.18 -24.24 58.17
N ALA A 192 -77.76 -22.99 57.96
CA ALA A 192 -78.38 -21.84 58.64
C ALA A 192 -79.84 -21.64 58.22
N ARG A 193 -80.18 -21.91 56.95
CA ARG A 193 -81.58 -21.90 56.49
C ARG A 193 -82.40 -23.00 57.17
N ASP A 194 -81.85 -24.20 57.27
CA ASP A 194 -82.51 -25.32 57.95
C ASP A 194 -82.69 -25.03 59.44
N GLU A 195 -81.71 -24.41 60.10
CA GLU A 195 -81.80 -24.00 61.50
C GLU A 195 -82.91 -22.97 61.71
N LEU A 196 -82.98 -21.94 60.86
CA LEU A 196 -84.04 -20.93 60.91
C LEU A 196 -85.41 -21.55 60.65
N GLY A 197 -85.56 -22.39 59.62
CA GLY A 197 -86.83 -23.06 59.32
C GLY A 197 -87.32 -23.97 60.45
N ARG A 198 -86.40 -24.66 61.14
CA ARG A 198 -86.72 -25.44 62.34
C ARG A 198 -87.10 -24.54 63.52
N ARG A 199 -86.38 -23.45 63.77
CA ARG A 199 -86.76 -22.47 64.83
C ARG A 199 -88.15 -21.90 64.59
N ASP A 200 -88.48 -21.53 63.36
CA ASP A 200 -89.81 -21.02 63.01
C ASP A 200 -90.89 -22.06 63.26
N SER A 201 -90.63 -23.32 62.88
CA SER A 201 -91.55 -24.45 63.17
C SER A 201 -91.72 -24.68 64.68
N LEU A 202 -90.66 -24.53 65.46
CA LEU A 202 -90.69 -24.63 66.93
C LEU A 202 -91.57 -23.51 67.53
N LEU A 203 -91.40 -22.27 67.06
CA LEU A 203 -92.23 -21.15 67.49
C LEU A 203 -93.71 -21.36 67.15
N GLN A 204 -94.01 -21.86 65.96
CA GLN A 204 -95.38 -22.22 65.55
C GLN A 204 -95.97 -23.31 66.45
N LEU A 205 -95.21 -24.38 66.75
CA LEU A 205 -95.64 -25.42 67.68
C LEU A 205 -95.86 -24.86 69.10
N GLN A 206 -95.00 -23.97 69.58
CA GLN A 206 -95.18 -23.32 70.88
C GLN A 206 -96.44 -22.46 70.94
N GLU A 207 -96.74 -21.73 69.86
CA GLU A 207 -97.98 -20.95 69.74
C GLU A 207 -99.21 -21.86 69.74
N GLN A 208 -99.18 -22.95 68.96
CA GLN A 208 -100.24 -23.96 68.95
C GLN A 208 -100.44 -24.59 70.33
N ILE A 209 -99.37 -25.00 71.02
CA ILE A 209 -99.42 -25.54 72.39
C ILE A 209 -100.06 -24.52 73.34
N ARG A 210 -99.69 -23.23 73.26
CA ARG A 210 -100.29 -22.18 74.10
C ARG A 210 -101.78 -22.02 73.84
N SER A 211 -102.20 -21.95 72.57
CA SER A 211 -103.61 -21.85 72.18
C SER A 211 -104.42 -23.05 72.66
N LEU A 212 -103.92 -24.27 72.44
CA LEU A 212 -104.57 -25.51 72.84
C LEU A 212 -104.62 -25.67 74.37
N HIS A 213 -103.63 -25.14 75.09
CA HIS A 213 -103.65 -25.10 76.55
C HIS A 213 -104.72 -24.15 77.09
N THR A 214 -104.95 -23.00 76.43
CA THR A 214 -106.06 -22.11 76.77
C THR A 214 -107.42 -22.75 76.47
N GLU A 215 -107.55 -23.45 75.34
CA GLU A 215 -108.75 -24.19 74.96
C GLU A 215 -109.01 -25.38 75.91
N LEU A 216 -107.97 -26.09 76.35
CA LEU A 216 -108.08 -27.18 77.33
C LEU A 216 -108.64 -26.65 78.65
N LYS A 217 -108.12 -25.53 79.16
CA LYS A 217 -108.62 -24.90 80.40
C LYS A 217 -110.09 -24.51 80.29
N GLN A 218 -110.50 -23.99 79.13
CA GLN A 218 -111.91 -23.67 78.86
C GLN A 218 -112.77 -24.94 78.86
N ALA A 219 -112.35 -26.00 78.17
CA ALA A 219 -113.07 -27.27 78.15
C ALA A 219 -113.11 -27.97 79.52
N GLU A 220 -112.06 -27.87 80.33
CA GLU A 220 -112.04 -28.38 81.71
C GLU A 220 -113.07 -27.66 82.59
N PHE A 221 -113.17 -26.34 82.44
CA PHE A 221 -114.18 -25.55 83.13
C PHE A 221 -115.61 -25.90 82.68
N GLU A 222 -115.83 -26.08 81.37
CA GLU A 222 -117.11 -26.52 80.81
C GLU A 222 -117.49 -27.93 81.28
N LYS A 223 -116.54 -28.87 81.28
CA LYS A 223 -116.71 -30.21 81.85
C LYS A 223 -117.12 -30.12 83.33
N GLU A 224 -116.44 -29.31 84.14
CA GLU A 224 -116.78 -29.16 85.55
C GLU A 224 -118.20 -28.59 85.73
N LEU A 225 -118.58 -27.60 84.92
CA LEU A 225 -119.93 -27.05 84.90
C LEU A 225 -120.97 -28.11 84.53
N GLN A 226 -120.71 -28.92 83.51
CA GLN A 226 -121.62 -29.98 83.06
C GLN A 226 -121.71 -31.14 84.06
N GLN A 227 -120.62 -31.52 84.71
CA GLN A 227 -120.64 -32.50 85.81
C GLN A 227 -121.47 -32.01 87.00
N ARG A 228 -121.39 -30.72 87.33
CA ARG A 228 -122.25 -30.12 88.36
C ARG A 228 -123.72 -30.12 87.95
N ARG A 229 -124.04 -29.90 86.67
CA ARG A 229 -125.41 -29.99 86.14
C ARG A 229 -125.93 -31.43 86.18
N LEU A 230 -125.12 -32.41 85.75
CA LEU A 230 -125.44 -33.83 85.85
C LEU A 230 -125.72 -34.26 87.30
N ALA A 231 -124.88 -33.86 88.25
CA ALA A 231 -125.07 -34.17 89.67
C ALA A 231 -126.37 -33.56 90.23
N ARG A 232 -126.73 -32.34 89.80
CA ARG A 232 -128.02 -31.72 90.13
C ARG A 232 -129.18 -32.45 89.47
N ALA A 233 -129.06 -32.81 88.20
CA ALA A 233 -130.09 -33.54 87.45
C ALA A 233 -130.35 -34.92 88.08
N ALA A 234 -129.31 -35.69 88.41
CA ALA A 234 -129.43 -36.96 89.13
C ALA A 234 -130.16 -36.80 90.47
N ALA A 235 -129.90 -35.71 91.20
CA ALA A 235 -130.61 -35.43 92.45
C ALA A 235 -132.09 -35.06 92.24
N LEU A 236 -132.45 -34.48 91.10
CA LEU A 236 -133.82 -34.12 90.72
C LEU A 236 -134.60 -35.33 90.14
N GLU A 237 -133.94 -36.19 89.35
CA GLU A 237 -134.51 -37.42 88.80
C GLU A 237 -134.88 -38.40 89.94
N ASN A 238 -134.00 -38.55 90.93
CA ASN A 238 -134.27 -39.33 92.15
C ASN A 238 -135.50 -38.82 92.94
N ARG A 239 -135.93 -37.57 92.69
CA ARG A 239 -137.14 -36.96 93.27
C ARG A 239 -138.32 -36.89 92.28
N SER A 240 -138.17 -37.49 91.10
CA SER A 240 -139.13 -37.48 89.98
C SER A 240 -139.50 -36.07 89.50
N ALA A 241 -138.60 -35.09 89.64
CA ALA A 241 -138.84 -33.68 89.31
C ALA A 241 -138.43 -33.29 87.87
N ILE A 242 -137.71 -34.17 87.17
CA ILE A 242 -137.33 -34.03 85.75
C ILE A 242 -137.63 -35.35 85.02
N SER A 243 -137.76 -35.30 83.69
CA SER A 243 -137.97 -36.48 82.86
C SER A 243 -136.68 -37.28 82.67
N GLN A 244 -136.80 -38.58 82.39
CA GLN A 244 -135.65 -39.44 82.10
C GLN A 244 -134.93 -39.02 80.81
N GLU A 245 -135.66 -38.52 79.82
CA GLU A 245 -135.10 -37.96 78.58
C GLU A 245 -134.19 -36.75 78.86
N GLU A 246 -134.63 -35.81 79.72
CA GLU A 246 -133.80 -34.65 80.12
C GLU A 246 -132.55 -35.06 80.92
N HIS A 247 -132.66 -36.13 81.74
CA HIS A 247 -131.49 -36.66 82.44
C HIS A 247 -130.48 -37.27 81.46
N ASP A 248 -130.95 -38.06 80.50
CA ASP A 248 -130.11 -38.69 79.48
C ASP A 248 -129.43 -37.64 78.58
N GLU A 249 -130.13 -36.57 78.19
CA GLU A 249 -129.54 -35.43 77.46
C GLU A 249 -128.38 -34.79 78.24
N ILE A 250 -128.60 -34.44 79.52
CA ILE A 250 -127.55 -33.85 80.38
C ILE A 250 -126.39 -34.83 80.61
N SER A 251 -126.67 -36.14 80.67
CA SER A 251 -125.64 -37.19 80.78
C SER A 251 -124.77 -37.28 79.53
N SER A 252 -125.39 -37.16 78.35
CA SER A 252 -124.69 -37.18 77.06
C SER A 252 -123.83 -35.93 76.87
N GLU A 253 -124.32 -34.74 77.25
CA GLU A 253 -123.54 -33.50 77.24
C GLU A 253 -122.32 -33.58 78.15
N ALA A 254 -122.47 -34.18 79.34
CA ALA A 254 -121.38 -34.37 80.27
C ALA A 254 -120.34 -35.39 79.74
N GLN A 255 -120.76 -36.45 79.06
CA GLN A 255 -119.86 -37.40 78.40
C GLN A 255 -119.09 -36.75 77.24
N ILE A 256 -119.77 -35.98 76.39
CA ILE A 256 -119.13 -35.23 75.29
C ILE A 256 -118.06 -34.29 75.85
N ALA A 257 -118.35 -33.55 76.93
CA ALA A 257 -117.36 -32.68 77.57
C ALA A 257 -116.14 -33.44 78.15
N VAL A 258 -116.35 -34.66 78.68
CA VAL A 258 -115.24 -35.53 79.14
C VAL A 258 -114.38 -35.99 77.96
N GLU A 259 -115.01 -36.41 76.86
CA GLU A 259 -114.32 -36.87 75.65
C GLU A 259 -113.55 -35.72 74.97
N GLU A 260 -114.12 -34.52 74.92
CA GLU A 260 -113.45 -33.33 74.38
C GLU A 260 -112.20 -32.96 75.18
N VAL A 261 -112.27 -32.97 76.52
CA VAL A 261 -111.10 -32.74 77.37
C VAL A 261 -110.05 -33.81 77.12
N ALA A 262 -110.44 -35.09 77.02
CA ALA A 262 -109.51 -36.18 76.73
C ALA A 262 -108.85 -36.02 75.34
N ARG A 263 -109.63 -35.65 74.32
CA ARG A 263 -109.12 -35.39 72.96
C ARG A 263 -108.15 -34.22 72.92
N ARG A 264 -108.49 -33.09 73.57
CA ARG A 264 -107.60 -31.92 73.67
C ARG A 264 -106.34 -32.26 74.46
N LYS A 265 -106.43 -33.06 75.53
CA LYS A 265 -105.27 -33.51 76.30
C LYS A 265 -104.33 -34.38 75.48
N ASN A 266 -104.84 -35.37 74.76
CA ASN A 266 -104.04 -36.20 73.87
C ASN A 266 -103.36 -35.37 72.78
N ARG A 267 -104.09 -34.40 72.20
CA ARG A 267 -103.52 -33.49 71.20
C ARG A 267 -102.41 -32.61 71.78
N LEU A 268 -102.53 -32.17 73.03
CA LEU A 268 -101.49 -31.42 73.73
C LEU A 268 -100.23 -32.28 73.90
N GLU A 269 -100.39 -33.52 74.35
CA GLU A 269 -99.29 -34.47 74.53
C GLU A 269 -98.56 -34.75 73.20
N GLU A 270 -99.30 -34.94 72.11
CA GLU A 270 -98.75 -35.08 70.75
C GLU A 270 -97.92 -33.84 70.33
N LEU A 271 -98.46 -32.63 70.53
CA LEU A 271 -97.75 -31.39 70.16
C LEU A 271 -96.50 -31.16 71.01
N VAL A 272 -96.56 -31.49 72.31
CA VAL A 272 -95.40 -31.40 73.21
C VAL A 272 -94.32 -32.40 72.79
N ALA A 273 -94.69 -33.63 72.47
CA ALA A 273 -93.75 -34.63 71.96
C ALA A 273 -93.10 -34.18 70.65
N ALA A 274 -93.89 -33.63 69.72
CA ALA A 274 -93.38 -33.09 68.46
C ALA A 274 -92.41 -31.90 68.66
N ARG A 275 -92.70 -31.01 69.62
CA ARG A 275 -91.79 -29.92 69.99
C ARG A 275 -90.46 -30.47 70.51
N ASP A 276 -90.50 -31.42 71.45
CA ASP A 276 -89.30 -31.97 72.08
C ASP A 276 -88.43 -32.75 71.07
N GLU A 277 -89.07 -33.46 70.13
CA GLU A 277 -88.38 -34.09 69.01
C GLU A 277 -87.70 -33.04 68.12
N LEU A 278 -88.40 -31.97 67.77
CA LEU A 278 -87.87 -30.91 66.92
C LEU A 278 -86.72 -30.13 67.60
N GLU A 279 -86.79 -29.93 68.91
CA GLU A 279 -85.69 -29.38 69.72
C GLU A 279 -84.44 -30.27 69.68
N ARG A 280 -84.58 -31.59 69.82
CA ARG A 280 -83.47 -32.55 69.69
C ARG A 280 -82.86 -32.53 68.29
N LEU A 281 -83.70 -32.47 67.26
CA LEU A 281 -83.24 -32.37 65.87
C LEU A 281 -82.49 -31.06 65.62
N LEU A 282 -82.92 -29.95 66.22
CA LEU A 282 -82.23 -28.67 66.14
C LEU A 282 -80.87 -28.71 66.84
N GLN A 283 -80.79 -29.28 68.04
CA GLN A 283 -79.50 -29.46 68.74
C GLN A 283 -78.53 -30.32 67.92
N THR A 284 -79.03 -31.41 67.32
CA THR A 284 -78.23 -32.27 66.43
C THR A 284 -77.73 -31.48 65.21
N LEU A 285 -78.57 -30.65 64.60
CA LEU A 285 -78.19 -29.81 63.46
C LEU A 285 -77.06 -28.83 63.82
N VAL A 286 -77.14 -28.19 64.99
CA VAL A 286 -76.10 -27.27 65.47
C VAL A 286 -74.76 -27.98 65.65
N LEU A 287 -74.78 -29.21 66.19
CA LEU A 287 -73.57 -30.03 66.32
C LEU A 287 -72.96 -30.39 64.96
N VAL A 288 -73.79 -30.80 64.00
CA VAL A 288 -73.36 -31.09 62.62
C VAL A 288 -72.77 -29.84 61.96
N MET A 289 -73.39 -28.67 62.14
CA MET A 289 -72.88 -27.41 61.60
C MET A 289 -71.51 -27.05 62.18
N HIS A 290 -71.32 -27.23 63.49
CA HIS A 290 -70.02 -26.99 64.13
C HIS A 290 -68.94 -27.94 63.61
N ASP A 291 -69.25 -29.24 63.49
CA ASP A 291 -68.31 -30.25 63.01
C ASP A 291 -67.93 -30.06 61.53
N GLN A 292 -68.89 -29.72 60.68
CA GLN A 292 -68.61 -29.40 59.28
C GLN A 292 -67.77 -28.14 59.14
N SER A 293 -68.08 -27.07 59.90
CA SER A 293 -67.28 -25.84 59.91
C SER A 293 -65.83 -26.12 60.31
N LYS A 294 -65.61 -26.95 61.34
CA LYS A 294 -64.28 -27.38 61.78
C LYS A 294 -63.56 -28.21 60.71
N THR A 295 -64.25 -29.14 60.07
CA THR A 295 -63.70 -29.99 59.01
C THR A 295 -63.24 -29.17 57.81
N PHE A 296 -64.05 -28.19 57.37
CA PHE A 296 -63.64 -27.25 56.33
C PHE A 296 -62.46 -26.38 56.78
N GLY A 297 -62.45 -25.90 58.04
CA GLY A 297 -61.34 -25.14 58.61
C GLY A 297 -60.01 -25.89 58.52
N MET A 298 -59.97 -27.15 58.98
CA MET A 298 -58.76 -27.98 58.93
C MET A 298 -58.27 -28.22 57.49
N ARG A 299 -59.18 -28.41 56.53
CA ARG A 299 -58.82 -28.60 55.12
C ARG A 299 -58.24 -27.33 54.49
N LEU A 300 -58.82 -26.16 54.81
CA LEU A 300 -58.31 -24.87 54.35
C LEU A 300 -56.92 -24.60 54.94
N GLU A 301 -56.72 -24.84 56.24
CA GLU A 301 -55.40 -24.71 56.89
C GLU A 301 -54.35 -25.62 56.26
N MET A 302 -54.71 -26.87 55.92
CA MET A 302 -53.81 -27.79 55.22
C MET A 302 -53.42 -27.27 53.82
N LEU A 303 -54.37 -26.71 53.07
CA LEU A 303 -54.09 -26.11 51.77
C LEU A 303 -53.22 -24.85 51.90
N ASP A 304 -53.46 -24.01 52.91
CA ASP A 304 -52.62 -22.83 53.17
C ASP A 304 -51.18 -23.24 53.48
N GLN A 305 -50.97 -24.30 54.26
CA GLN A 305 -49.63 -24.86 54.50
C GLN A 305 -48.98 -25.36 53.20
N GLN A 306 -49.72 -26.08 52.35
CA GLN A 306 -49.22 -26.54 51.05
C GLN A 306 -48.89 -25.38 50.10
N LEU A 307 -49.69 -24.32 50.11
CA LEU A 307 -49.41 -23.12 49.32
C LEU A 307 -48.17 -22.38 49.83
N ALA A 308 -47.97 -22.33 51.15
CA ALA A 308 -46.76 -21.74 51.74
C ALA A 308 -45.49 -22.53 51.38
N THR A 309 -45.54 -23.86 51.38
CA THR A 309 -44.39 -24.70 50.98
C THR A 309 -44.10 -24.61 49.48
N LEU A 310 -45.13 -24.57 48.63
CA LEU A 310 -44.96 -24.33 47.20
C LEU A 310 -44.39 -22.92 46.93
N GLN A 311 -44.79 -21.93 47.72
CA GLN A 311 -44.27 -20.57 47.60
C GLN A 311 -42.79 -20.48 47.95
N SER A 312 -42.35 -21.13 49.04
CA SER A 312 -40.92 -21.16 49.39
C SER A 312 -40.09 -21.96 48.39
N ARG A 313 -40.63 -23.07 47.86
CA ARG A 313 -39.99 -23.83 46.76
C ARG A 313 -39.84 -22.96 45.51
N ARG A 314 -40.88 -22.21 45.13
CA ARG A 314 -40.83 -21.27 44.00
C ARG A 314 -39.73 -20.24 44.17
N THR A 315 -39.66 -19.55 45.31
CA THR A 315 -38.64 -18.51 45.54
C THR A 315 -37.23 -19.09 45.50
N ALA A 316 -37.02 -20.28 46.06
CA ALA A 316 -35.74 -20.97 45.99
C ALA A 316 -35.34 -21.32 44.54
N MET A 317 -36.30 -21.77 43.72
CA MET A 317 -36.07 -22.07 42.30
C MET A 317 -35.82 -20.81 41.46
N GLU A 318 -36.51 -19.70 41.76
CA GLU A 318 -36.25 -18.41 41.11
C GLU A 318 -34.83 -17.90 41.42
N GLU A 319 -34.36 -18.03 42.66
CA GLU A 319 -32.97 -17.71 43.04
C GLU A 319 -31.95 -18.59 42.30
N GLN A 320 -32.22 -19.90 42.21
CA GLN A 320 -31.37 -20.83 41.45
C GLN A 320 -31.34 -20.49 39.96
N LEU A 321 -32.49 -20.14 39.37
CA LEU A 321 -32.58 -19.75 37.97
C LEU A 321 -31.82 -18.45 37.67
N GLU A 322 -31.83 -17.48 38.57
CA GLU A 322 -31.01 -16.27 38.39
C GLU A 322 -29.51 -16.56 38.52
N ALA A 323 -29.10 -17.44 39.45
CA ALA A 323 -27.72 -17.91 39.50
C ALA A 323 -27.32 -18.65 38.21
N ASP A 324 -28.23 -19.47 37.67
CA ASP A 324 -28.09 -20.19 36.42
C ASP A 324 -27.92 -19.24 35.23
N ARG A 325 -28.72 -18.18 35.19
CA ARG A 325 -28.65 -17.11 34.18
C ARG A 325 -27.30 -16.42 34.21
N ILE A 326 -26.77 -16.09 35.39
CA ILE A 326 -25.43 -15.50 35.53
C ILE A 326 -24.35 -16.48 35.05
N ARG A 327 -24.50 -17.78 35.31
CA ARG A 327 -23.58 -18.79 34.77
C ARG A 327 -23.65 -18.85 33.24
N ALA A 328 -24.85 -18.90 32.67
CA ALA A 328 -25.08 -18.98 31.24
C ALA A 328 -24.55 -17.74 30.50
N THR A 329 -24.73 -16.54 31.05
CA THR A 329 -24.17 -15.30 30.46
C THR A 329 -22.65 -15.32 30.47
N ARG A 330 -22.02 -15.70 31.59
CA ARG A 330 -20.56 -15.83 31.66
C ARG A 330 -20.01 -16.84 30.67
N TYR A 331 -20.70 -17.97 30.48
CA TYR A 331 -20.32 -18.98 29.51
C TYR A 331 -20.43 -18.46 28.08
N HIS A 332 -21.53 -17.78 27.74
CA HIS A 332 -21.73 -17.13 26.44
C HIS A 332 -20.68 -16.06 26.15
N GLU A 333 -20.39 -15.18 27.11
CA GLU A 333 -19.32 -14.19 27.00
C GLU A 333 -17.94 -14.82 26.82
N ALA A 334 -17.65 -15.93 27.49
CA ALA A 334 -16.39 -16.65 27.35
C ALA A 334 -16.24 -17.26 25.95
N GLN A 335 -17.31 -17.86 25.41
CA GLN A 335 -17.33 -18.37 24.02
C GLN A 335 -17.12 -17.24 23.01
N ARG A 336 -17.79 -16.09 23.20
CA ARG A 336 -17.62 -14.91 22.35
C ARG A 336 -16.18 -14.41 22.35
N LYS A 337 -15.55 -14.31 23.53
CA LYS A 337 -14.13 -13.91 23.65
C LYS A 337 -13.20 -14.90 22.98
N GLN A 338 -13.48 -16.21 23.08
CA GLN A 338 -12.70 -17.22 22.38
C GLN A 338 -12.77 -17.03 20.85
N LEU A 339 -13.97 -16.88 20.30
CA LEU A 339 -14.16 -16.61 18.87
C LEU A 339 -13.47 -15.31 18.44
N GLU A 340 -13.55 -14.24 19.23
CA GLU A 340 -12.87 -12.97 18.94
C GLU A 340 -11.34 -13.14 18.86
N VAL A 341 -10.75 -13.96 19.76
CA VAL A 341 -9.33 -14.28 19.70
C VAL A 341 -8.99 -15.08 18.45
N GLU A 342 -9.81 -16.06 18.07
CA GLU A 342 -9.61 -16.86 16.85
C GLU A 342 -9.72 -16.02 15.57
N VAL A 343 -10.66 -15.06 15.53
CA VAL A 343 -10.78 -14.08 14.44
C VAL A 343 -9.50 -13.25 14.34
N ARG A 344 -9.05 -12.63 15.44
CA ARG A 344 -7.82 -11.82 15.44
C ARG A 344 -6.58 -12.62 15.03
N GLN A 345 -6.47 -13.88 15.46
CA GLN A 345 -5.38 -14.77 15.05
C GLN A 345 -5.42 -15.07 13.55
N THR A 346 -6.61 -15.30 13.00
CA THR A 346 -6.81 -15.59 11.58
C THR A 346 -6.55 -14.34 10.72
N GLU A 347 -6.98 -13.16 11.17
CA GLU A 347 -6.66 -11.87 10.55
C GLU A 347 -5.15 -11.60 10.55
N ALA A 348 -4.49 -11.75 11.70
CA ALA A 348 -3.05 -11.58 11.79
C ALA A 348 -2.28 -12.57 10.89
N ALA A 349 -2.75 -13.82 10.79
CA ALA A 349 -2.17 -14.81 9.89
C ALA A 349 -2.36 -14.43 8.41
N ARG A 350 -3.56 -13.94 8.03
CA ARG A 350 -3.85 -13.42 6.69
C ARG A 350 -2.94 -12.24 6.37
N ASP A 351 -2.87 -11.25 7.25
CA ASP A 351 -2.08 -10.04 7.03
C ASP A 351 -0.59 -10.34 6.98
N ALA A 352 -0.09 -11.26 7.82
CA ALA A 352 1.30 -11.72 7.76
C ALA A 352 1.63 -12.42 6.43
N LEU A 353 0.68 -13.21 5.88
CA LEU A 353 0.84 -13.83 4.56
C LEU A 353 0.79 -12.79 3.44
N GLU A 354 -0.14 -11.82 3.49
CA GLU A 354 -0.21 -10.73 2.51
C GLU A 354 1.07 -9.86 2.54
N GLN A 355 1.59 -9.56 3.73
CA GLN A 355 2.89 -8.87 3.90
C GLN A 355 4.05 -9.70 3.37
N SER A 356 4.04 -11.03 3.55
CA SER A 356 5.10 -11.89 3.01
C SER A 356 5.15 -11.90 1.47
N LEU A 357 4.01 -11.67 0.81
CA LEU A 357 3.90 -11.56 -0.65
C LEU A 357 4.22 -10.16 -1.17
N CYS A 358 4.33 -9.15 -0.30
CA CYS A 358 4.51 -7.77 -0.70
C CYS A 358 5.79 -7.19 -0.07
N ILE A 359 6.82 -6.98 -0.89
CA ILE A 359 8.05 -6.34 -0.42
C ILE A 359 7.90 -4.82 -0.55
N THR A 360 7.97 -4.12 0.58
CA THR A 360 7.90 -2.66 0.65
C THR A 360 9.29 -2.02 0.70
N ALA A 361 9.40 -0.78 0.25
CA ALA A 361 10.64 -0.02 0.31
C ALA A 361 11.01 0.31 1.78
N PRO A 362 12.22 -0.05 2.25
CA PRO A 362 12.64 0.21 3.63
C PRO A 362 12.99 1.69 3.90
N TYR A 363 13.20 2.48 2.84
CA TYR A 363 13.47 3.91 2.92
C TYR A 363 13.05 4.58 1.60
N ALA A 364 12.90 5.91 1.62
CA ALA A 364 12.64 6.67 0.41
C ALA A 364 13.89 6.73 -0.48
N GLY A 365 13.75 6.40 -1.76
CA GLY A 365 14.88 6.25 -2.68
C GLY A 365 14.49 6.20 -4.15
N ARG A 366 15.50 6.06 -5.02
CA ARG A 366 15.33 5.91 -6.46
C ARG A 366 15.57 4.45 -6.85
N ILE A 367 14.68 3.88 -7.66
CA ILE A 367 14.90 2.59 -8.31
C ILE A 367 15.94 2.80 -9.42
N ILE A 368 17.12 2.24 -9.22
CA ILE A 368 18.27 2.36 -10.14
C ILE A 368 18.37 1.17 -11.09
N TYR A 369 17.76 0.03 -10.74
CA TYR A 369 17.72 -1.15 -11.57
C TYR A 369 16.37 -1.84 -11.44
N ARG A 370 15.79 -2.18 -12.59
CA ARG A 370 14.61 -3.02 -12.74
C ARG A 370 14.90 -4.07 -13.79
N ASN A 371 14.69 -5.33 -13.47
CA ASN A 371 14.79 -6.38 -14.45
C ASN A 371 13.62 -6.28 -15.46
N THR A 372 13.92 -6.30 -16.76
CA THR A 372 12.92 -6.19 -17.82
C THR A 372 12.01 -7.42 -17.94
N SER A 373 12.41 -8.56 -17.41
CA SER A 373 11.65 -9.81 -17.47
C SER A 373 11.71 -10.56 -16.13
N PRO A 374 11.05 -10.02 -15.08
CA PRO A 374 11.23 -10.48 -13.69
C PRO A 374 10.91 -11.97 -13.49
N ASN A 375 10.00 -12.54 -14.29
CA ASN A 375 9.60 -13.96 -14.21
C ASN A 375 10.60 -14.94 -14.85
N THR A 376 11.60 -14.46 -15.58
CA THR A 376 12.63 -15.30 -16.24
C THR A 376 13.95 -15.31 -15.48
N VAL A 377 14.03 -14.55 -14.39
CA VAL A 377 15.25 -14.32 -13.61
C VAL A 377 15.60 -15.57 -12.81
N LYS A 378 16.89 -15.93 -12.75
CA LYS A 378 17.31 -17.09 -11.97
C LYS A 378 17.14 -16.80 -10.48
N PRO A 379 16.81 -17.80 -9.65
CA PRO A 379 16.67 -17.60 -8.22
C PRO A 379 17.97 -17.08 -7.60
N GLY A 380 17.89 -16.03 -6.79
CA GLY A 380 19.01 -15.36 -6.14
C GLY A 380 19.55 -14.13 -6.89
N ASP A 381 19.17 -13.94 -8.16
CA ASP A 381 19.51 -12.74 -8.92
C ASP A 381 18.62 -11.55 -8.51
N ALA A 382 19.13 -10.33 -8.71
CA ALA A 382 18.41 -9.10 -8.39
C ALA A 382 17.23 -8.85 -9.35
N LEU A 383 16.06 -8.54 -8.79
CA LEU A 383 14.86 -8.10 -9.49
C LEU A 383 14.79 -6.58 -9.53
N ILE A 384 14.95 -5.96 -8.36
CA ILE A 384 14.94 -4.51 -8.17
C ILE A 384 16.08 -4.12 -7.24
N VAL A 385 16.74 -3.01 -7.56
CA VAL A 385 17.69 -2.36 -6.67
C VAL A 385 17.22 -0.95 -6.39
N LEU A 386 17.03 -0.65 -5.10
CA LEU A 386 16.70 0.66 -4.59
C LEU A 386 17.98 1.30 -4.03
N ALA A 387 18.28 2.53 -4.45
CA ALA A 387 19.32 3.35 -3.84
C ALA A 387 18.72 4.50 -3.05
N GLN A 388 19.40 4.86 -1.96
CA GLN A 388 19.20 6.16 -1.33
C GLN A 388 19.71 7.28 -2.27
N LYS A 389 19.20 8.52 -2.08
CA LYS A 389 19.34 9.73 -2.93
C LYS A 389 20.55 9.87 -3.87
N ASP A 390 21.73 9.39 -3.49
CA ASP A 390 22.99 9.58 -4.22
C ASP A 390 23.40 8.41 -5.13
N GLY A 391 22.60 7.34 -5.23
CA GLY A 391 22.83 6.24 -6.17
C GLY A 391 24.08 5.39 -5.84
N VAL A 392 24.68 4.82 -6.89
CA VAL A 392 25.93 4.04 -6.77
C VAL A 392 27.12 4.97 -6.66
N ARG A 393 28.04 4.70 -5.72
CA ARG A 393 29.24 5.52 -5.51
C ARG A 393 30.49 4.80 -6.02
N ALA A 394 31.23 5.45 -6.93
CA ALA A 394 32.58 5.03 -7.31
C ALA A 394 33.61 5.73 -6.43
N ARG A 395 34.55 4.96 -5.86
CA ARG A 395 35.69 5.51 -5.12
C ARG A 395 36.96 5.35 -5.95
N LEU A 396 37.48 6.48 -6.43
CA LEU A 396 38.68 6.55 -7.24
C LEU A 396 39.80 7.23 -6.47
N ARG A 397 41.00 6.64 -6.54
CA ARG A 397 42.21 7.28 -6.01
C ARG A 397 42.84 8.09 -7.14
N LEU A 398 42.86 9.42 -7.00
CA LEU A 398 43.42 10.32 -8.01
C LEU A 398 44.46 11.28 -7.40
N PRO A 399 45.42 11.78 -8.18
CA PRO A 399 46.28 12.88 -7.75
C PRO A 399 45.44 14.11 -7.34
N SER A 400 45.82 14.79 -6.26
CA SER A 400 45.05 15.90 -5.67
C SER A 400 44.87 17.11 -6.61
N TRP A 401 45.77 17.30 -7.56
CA TRP A 401 45.62 18.31 -8.61
C TRP A 401 44.59 17.89 -9.67
N GLU A 402 44.50 16.60 -9.99
CA GLU A 402 43.55 16.04 -10.96
C GLU A 402 42.14 16.01 -10.37
N ALA A 403 42.01 15.60 -9.11
CA ALA A 403 40.75 15.64 -8.36
C ALA A 403 40.14 17.06 -8.35
N ARG A 404 40.95 18.11 -8.12
CA ARG A 404 40.47 19.51 -8.15
C ARG A 404 39.98 19.99 -9.51
N VAL A 405 40.47 19.41 -10.60
CA VAL A 405 39.98 19.72 -11.95
C VAL A 405 38.70 18.94 -12.24
N LEU A 406 38.65 17.69 -11.76
CA LEU A 406 37.50 16.82 -11.86
C LEU A 406 36.27 17.40 -11.13
N ASP A 407 36.47 18.04 -9.98
CA ASP A 407 35.43 18.75 -9.22
C ASP A 407 34.66 19.82 -10.03
N ARG A 408 35.31 20.35 -11.07
CA ARG A 408 34.74 21.38 -11.96
C ARG A 408 33.99 20.78 -13.15
N GLN A 409 33.97 19.46 -13.29
CA GLN A 409 33.29 18.78 -14.38
C GLN A 409 31.96 18.23 -13.86
N ASP A 410 30.86 18.58 -14.50
CA ASP A 410 29.54 18.09 -14.09
C ASP A 410 29.40 16.57 -14.32
N ARG A 411 30.03 16.06 -15.38
CA ARG A 411 29.96 14.65 -15.78
C ARG A 411 31.30 14.16 -16.30
N VAL A 412 31.67 12.95 -15.90
CA VAL A 412 32.84 12.22 -16.41
C VAL A 412 32.48 10.83 -16.83
N VAL A 413 33.22 10.31 -17.82
CA VAL A 413 32.99 8.97 -18.36
C VAL A 413 33.93 7.98 -17.68
N LEU A 414 33.33 6.93 -17.13
CA LEU A 414 34.00 5.77 -16.56
C LEU A 414 33.80 4.54 -17.45
N GLN A 415 34.69 3.57 -17.29
CA GLN A 415 34.64 2.27 -17.95
C GLN A 415 34.65 1.16 -16.89
N LEU A 416 33.72 0.21 -16.99
CA LEU A 416 33.77 -1.03 -16.21
C LEU A 416 34.96 -1.87 -16.68
N VAL A 417 35.81 -2.25 -15.74
CA VAL A 417 36.89 -3.21 -15.98
C VAL A 417 36.30 -4.61 -15.83
N GLU A 418 36.61 -5.51 -16.76
CA GLU A 418 36.10 -6.87 -16.69
C GLU A 418 36.64 -7.58 -15.44
N PRO A 419 35.78 -8.20 -14.62
CA PRO A 419 36.21 -8.88 -13.42
C PRO A 419 37.10 -10.05 -13.83
N LYS A 420 38.37 -9.99 -13.46
CA LYS A 420 39.30 -11.10 -13.63
C LYS A 420 38.97 -12.15 -12.57
N SER A 421 38.55 -13.34 -12.97
CA SER A 421 38.52 -14.48 -12.05
C SER A 421 39.94 -14.78 -11.57
N GLU A 422 40.10 -15.23 -10.33
CA GLU A 422 41.40 -15.71 -9.82
C GLU A 422 42.01 -16.82 -10.70
N VAL A 423 41.16 -17.53 -11.46
CA VAL A 423 41.54 -18.60 -12.39
C VAL A 423 41.90 -18.08 -13.80
N GLY A 424 41.82 -16.76 -14.03
CA GLY A 424 42.11 -16.12 -15.33
C GLY A 424 40.97 -16.19 -16.35
N ASP A 425 39.90 -16.93 -16.05
CA ASP A 425 38.71 -16.97 -16.91
C ASP A 425 37.87 -15.69 -16.76
N VAL A 426 37.49 -15.08 -17.88
CA VAL A 426 36.57 -13.94 -17.90
C VAL A 426 35.17 -14.45 -17.55
N LYS A 427 34.74 -14.20 -16.31
CA LYS A 427 33.45 -14.70 -15.78
C LYS A 427 32.26 -14.12 -16.53
N GLN A 428 32.31 -12.83 -16.87
CA GLN A 428 31.21 -12.11 -17.51
C GLN A 428 31.76 -10.98 -18.39
N ARG A 429 31.29 -10.89 -19.63
CA ARG A 429 31.54 -9.72 -20.50
C ARG A 429 30.38 -8.76 -20.37
N TYR A 430 30.66 -7.52 -19.98
CA TYR A 430 29.65 -6.45 -19.94
C TYR A 430 29.34 -5.99 -21.36
N VAL A 431 28.05 -5.88 -21.71
CA VAL A 431 27.62 -5.41 -23.03
C VAL A 431 27.91 -3.91 -23.16
N GLN A 432 27.57 -3.14 -22.13
CA GLN A 432 27.87 -1.72 -22.05
C GLN A 432 28.94 -1.47 -20.99
N ARG A 433 30.17 -1.17 -21.43
CA ARG A 433 31.30 -0.91 -20.54
C ARG A 433 31.39 0.54 -20.08
N ARG A 434 30.88 1.51 -20.85
CA ARG A 434 31.04 2.95 -20.56
C ARG A 434 29.81 3.54 -19.89
N PHE A 435 30.01 4.35 -18.86
CA PHE A 435 28.95 5.01 -18.11
C PHE A 435 29.40 6.37 -17.58
N THR A 436 28.46 7.18 -17.12
CA THR A 436 28.73 8.53 -16.60
C THR A 436 28.68 8.58 -15.09
N GLY A 437 29.53 9.41 -14.50
CA GLY A 437 29.45 9.76 -13.09
C GLY A 437 29.66 11.26 -12.87
N SER A 438 29.07 11.79 -11.81
CA SER A 438 29.20 13.17 -11.35
C SER A 438 29.98 13.21 -10.02
N PRO A 439 30.89 14.17 -9.83
CA PRO A 439 31.63 14.30 -8.57
C PRO A 439 30.70 14.64 -7.41
N LEU A 440 30.85 13.91 -6.30
CA LEU A 440 30.08 14.10 -5.07
C LEU A 440 30.95 14.68 -3.96
N SER A 441 32.12 14.10 -3.74
CA SER A 441 33.02 14.46 -2.64
C SER A 441 34.47 14.19 -3.00
N ILE A 442 35.35 15.09 -2.55
CA ILE A 442 36.79 14.96 -2.71
C ILE A 442 37.44 15.09 -1.34
N GLN A 443 38.09 14.02 -0.89
CA GLN A 443 38.75 13.99 0.41
C GLN A 443 40.25 13.74 0.20
N PRO A 444 41.15 14.59 0.71
CA PRO A 444 42.58 14.29 0.68
C PRO A 444 42.86 13.04 1.51
N LEU A 445 43.68 12.12 0.99
CA LEU A 445 44.10 10.95 1.77
C LEU A 445 45.12 11.41 2.83
N PRO A 446 44.91 11.14 4.12
CA PRO A 446 45.87 11.52 5.16
C PRO A 446 47.18 10.72 5.05
N GLU A 447 47.11 9.48 4.57
CA GLU A 447 48.26 8.58 4.46
C GLU A 447 49.15 8.87 3.24
N ASP A 448 48.58 9.45 2.18
CA ASP A 448 49.25 9.66 0.89
C ASP A 448 49.18 11.13 0.46
N PRO A 449 50.06 12.00 0.99
CA PRO A 449 50.06 13.43 0.69
C PRO A 449 50.36 13.65 -0.81
N GLY A 450 49.33 14.08 -1.54
CA GLY A 450 49.38 14.23 -3.00
C GLY A 450 48.28 13.46 -3.73
N PHE A 451 47.58 12.55 -3.06
CA PHE A 451 46.40 11.86 -3.56
C PHE A 451 45.13 12.33 -2.84
N ALA A 452 44.01 12.21 -3.53
CA ALA A 452 42.67 12.44 -2.99
C ALA A 452 41.77 11.27 -3.40
N LEU A 453 40.88 10.90 -2.48
CA LEU A 453 39.78 9.98 -2.74
C LEU A 453 38.67 10.81 -3.35
N VAL A 454 38.31 10.47 -4.58
CA VAL A 454 37.17 11.06 -5.26
C VAL A 454 36.02 10.08 -5.19
N GLU A 455 34.90 10.54 -4.62
CA GLU A 455 33.63 9.84 -4.66
C GLU A 455 32.80 10.41 -5.82
N LEU A 456 32.42 9.56 -6.78
CA LEU A 456 31.55 9.91 -7.90
C LEU A 456 30.19 9.20 -7.73
N SER A 457 29.09 9.93 -7.88
CA SER A 457 27.77 9.31 -8.08
C SER A 457 27.66 8.83 -9.53
N CYS A 458 27.34 7.56 -9.74
CA CYS A 458 27.44 6.92 -11.04
C CYS A 458 26.11 6.33 -11.50
N ASP A 459 25.77 6.56 -12.77
CA ASP A 459 24.63 5.93 -13.44
C ASP A 459 25.13 4.62 -14.10
N LEU A 460 25.12 3.53 -13.34
CA LEU A 460 25.63 2.24 -13.81
C LEU A 460 24.71 1.59 -14.85
N PRO A 461 25.26 0.90 -15.86
CA PRO A 461 24.47 0.10 -16.78
C PRO A 461 23.89 -1.12 -16.05
N PRO A 462 22.79 -1.71 -16.57
CA PRO A 462 22.05 -2.78 -15.90
C PRO A 462 22.91 -4.01 -15.59
N ASP A 463 23.88 -4.35 -16.44
CA ASP A 463 24.79 -5.48 -16.21
C ASP A 463 25.69 -5.24 -14.99
N GLY A 464 26.27 -4.04 -14.88
CA GLY A 464 27.08 -3.65 -13.73
C GLY A 464 26.23 -3.58 -12.45
N MET A 465 25.00 -3.10 -12.56
CA MET A 465 24.07 -3.08 -11.42
C MET A 465 23.76 -4.47 -10.88
N ARG A 466 23.61 -5.47 -11.75
CA ARG A 466 23.34 -6.86 -11.35
C ARG A 466 24.51 -7.46 -10.58
N THR A 467 25.74 -7.26 -11.05
CA THR A 467 26.96 -7.73 -10.37
C THR A 467 27.20 -6.97 -9.07
N LEU A 468 26.87 -5.68 -9.02
CA LEU A 468 26.99 -4.91 -7.78
C LEU A 468 25.93 -5.37 -6.75
N ALA A 469 24.73 -5.71 -7.22
CA ALA A 469 23.65 -6.23 -6.39
C ALA A 469 23.92 -7.65 -5.85
N SER A 470 24.78 -8.44 -6.50
CA SER A 470 25.24 -9.72 -5.93
C SER A 470 26.14 -9.54 -4.71
N GLY A 471 26.72 -8.34 -4.53
CA GLY A 471 27.66 -8.00 -3.47
C GLY A 471 29.13 -8.03 -3.93
N ASP A 472 29.37 -8.22 -5.23
CA ASP A 472 30.71 -8.24 -5.80
C ASP A 472 31.23 -6.81 -6.00
N GLU A 473 32.51 -6.58 -5.68
CA GLU A 473 33.17 -5.31 -5.98
C GLU A 473 33.48 -5.24 -7.48
N ILE A 474 33.16 -4.11 -8.11
CA ILE A 474 33.42 -3.90 -9.54
C ILE A 474 34.49 -2.83 -9.71
N GLU A 475 35.56 -3.16 -10.43
CA GLU A 475 36.58 -2.19 -10.78
C GLU A 475 36.07 -1.25 -11.89
N ALA A 476 36.27 0.05 -11.70
CA ALA A 476 35.96 1.08 -12.68
C ALA A 476 37.22 1.89 -13.01
N ARG A 477 37.43 2.13 -14.29
CA ARG A 477 38.52 2.95 -14.83
C ARG A 477 37.99 4.29 -15.29
N LEU A 478 38.60 5.38 -14.85
CA LEU A 478 38.27 6.71 -15.33
C LEU A 478 38.90 6.94 -16.72
N ILE A 479 38.08 7.08 -17.76
CA ILE A 479 38.55 7.36 -19.13
C ILE A 479 38.97 8.83 -19.26
N TRP A 480 38.33 9.72 -18.49
CA TRP A 480 38.63 11.13 -18.52
C TRP A 480 40.09 11.42 -18.15
N VAL A 481 40.72 12.30 -18.93
CA VAL A 481 42.11 12.73 -18.75
C VAL A 481 42.10 14.24 -18.47
N ALA A 482 42.67 14.65 -17.34
CA ALA A 482 42.83 16.07 -17.05
C ALA A 482 43.71 16.75 -18.12
N PRO A 483 43.31 17.94 -18.62
CA PRO A 483 44.13 18.68 -19.57
C PRO A 483 45.53 18.97 -19.00
N PHE A 484 46.58 18.71 -19.78
CA PHE A 484 47.98 18.75 -19.36
C PHE A 484 48.39 20.06 -18.67
N TYR A 485 47.80 21.19 -19.06
CA TYR A 485 48.11 22.51 -18.51
C TYR A 485 47.65 22.70 -17.05
N PHE A 486 46.89 21.78 -16.46
CA PHE A 486 46.56 21.79 -15.03
C PHE A 486 47.58 21.08 -14.15
N ASN A 487 48.46 20.26 -14.72
CA ASN A 487 49.49 19.57 -13.97
C ASN A 487 50.55 20.58 -13.49
N PRO A 488 50.80 20.72 -12.16
CA PRO A 488 51.76 21.69 -11.63
C PRO A 488 53.19 21.45 -12.14
N THR A 489 53.55 20.20 -12.40
CA THR A 489 54.87 19.85 -12.97
C THR A 489 55.03 20.42 -14.38
N ILE A 490 53.98 20.32 -15.19
CA ILE A 490 53.96 20.85 -16.57
C ILE A 490 54.02 22.38 -16.56
N ARG A 491 53.30 23.05 -15.63
CA ARG A 491 53.40 24.51 -15.45
C ARG A 491 54.79 24.96 -15.03
N PHE A 492 55.40 24.24 -14.09
CA PHE A 492 56.77 24.52 -13.65
C PHE A 492 57.77 24.34 -14.79
N SER A 493 57.65 23.27 -15.57
CA SER A 493 58.50 23.07 -16.74
C SER A 493 58.24 24.10 -17.85
N ALA A 494 57.00 24.52 -18.07
CA ALA A 494 56.68 25.58 -19.03
C ALA A 494 57.29 26.91 -18.58
N PHE A 495 57.29 27.20 -17.28
CA PHE A 495 57.99 28.35 -16.70
C PHE A 495 59.51 28.26 -16.91
N LEU A 496 60.11 27.08 -16.71
CA LEU A 496 61.54 26.85 -16.99
C LEU A 496 61.87 27.03 -18.47
N MET A 497 61.04 26.49 -19.37
CA MET A 497 61.19 26.69 -20.81
C MET A 497 61.07 28.17 -21.19
N LEU A 498 60.13 28.90 -20.60
CA LEU A 498 59.93 30.32 -20.84
C LEU A 498 61.14 31.13 -20.33
N CYS A 499 61.63 30.86 -19.12
CA CYS A 499 62.84 31.50 -18.59
C CYS A 499 64.08 31.18 -19.44
N GLY A 500 64.24 29.93 -19.88
CA GLY A 500 65.32 29.53 -20.78
C GLY A 500 65.23 30.21 -22.14
N GLY A 501 64.03 30.27 -22.71
CA GLY A 501 63.73 30.96 -23.97
C GLY A 501 63.98 32.46 -23.89
N VAL A 502 63.54 33.12 -22.82
CA VAL A 502 63.82 34.55 -22.55
C VAL A 502 65.32 34.78 -22.35
N GLY A 503 66.02 33.91 -21.63
CA GLY A 503 67.47 33.98 -21.45
C GLY A 503 68.23 33.92 -22.78
N ILE A 504 67.82 33.01 -23.67
CA ILE A 504 68.35 32.91 -25.04
C ILE A 504 67.99 34.16 -25.86
N ALA A 505 66.72 34.59 -25.84
CA ALA A 505 66.24 35.75 -26.58
C ALA A 505 66.95 37.04 -26.18
N VAL A 506 67.12 37.30 -24.88
CA VAL A 506 67.87 38.45 -24.35
C VAL A 506 69.35 38.39 -24.74
N ALA A 507 69.96 37.20 -24.75
CA ALA A 507 71.34 37.02 -25.20
C ALA A 507 71.52 37.22 -26.72
N VAL A 508 70.46 37.02 -27.50
CA VAL A 508 70.42 37.27 -28.95
C VAL A 508 70.11 38.74 -29.26
N LEU A 509 69.13 39.34 -28.57
CA LEU A 509 68.65 40.73 -28.73
C LEU A 509 69.64 41.78 -28.21
N ARG A 510 70.55 41.44 -27.26
CA ARG A 510 71.68 42.32 -26.88
C ARG A 510 72.75 42.51 -27.96
N ARG A 511 72.50 42.09 -29.20
CA ARG A 511 73.27 42.59 -30.36
C ARG A 511 72.91 44.06 -30.57
N ALA A 512 73.86 44.96 -30.27
CA ALA A 512 73.74 46.36 -30.69
C ALA A 512 73.59 46.42 -32.22
N PRO A 513 72.61 47.17 -32.76
CA PRO A 513 72.46 47.35 -34.19
C PRO A 513 73.47 48.40 -34.68
N GLU A 514 74.50 47.96 -35.42
CA GLU A 514 75.20 48.84 -36.35
C GLU A 514 74.37 48.94 -37.63
N THR A 515 73.97 50.18 -37.93
CA THR A 515 73.28 50.65 -39.12
C THR A 515 74.12 50.45 -40.38
N THR A 516 73.62 49.71 -41.39
CA THR A 516 73.71 50.13 -42.82
C THR A 516 72.90 49.22 -43.76
N SER A 517 72.07 49.89 -44.57
CA SER A 517 71.59 49.57 -45.94
C SER A 517 70.82 48.28 -46.25
N ASP A 518 69.52 48.47 -46.48
CA ASP A 518 68.65 47.86 -47.50
C ASP A 518 69.28 47.74 -48.91
N PRO A 519 68.65 47.07 -49.91
CA PRO A 519 67.60 46.04 -49.88
C PRO A 519 67.88 44.88 -50.87
N LYS A 520 67.07 43.80 -50.85
CA LYS A 520 66.51 43.17 -52.08
C LYS A 520 65.48 42.10 -51.76
N ILE A 521 64.24 42.49 -51.99
CA ILE A 521 63.03 41.67 -52.04
C ILE A 521 63.12 40.80 -53.31
N VAL A 522 63.10 39.48 -53.16
CA VAL A 522 62.92 38.54 -54.27
C VAL A 522 61.47 38.05 -54.23
N ALA A 523 60.69 38.60 -55.15
CA ALA A 523 59.35 38.14 -55.48
C ALA A 523 59.43 36.75 -56.12
N SER A 524 58.69 35.79 -55.57
CA SER A 524 58.31 34.56 -56.27
C SER A 524 56.85 34.69 -56.68
N GLN A 525 56.65 34.78 -57.99
CA GLN A 525 55.37 34.85 -58.67
C GLN A 525 54.74 33.45 -58.68
N HIS A 526 53.57 33.31 -58.07
CA HIS A 526 52.64 32.21 -58.35
C HIS A 526 51.41 32.77 -59.09
N PRO A 527 50.83 31.98 -60.02
CA PRO A 527 49.95 32.47 -61.05
C PRO A 527 48.60 32.98 -60.51
N LEU A 528 48.15 34.07 -61.13
CA LEU A 528 46.93 34.82 -60.87
C LEU A 528 45.69 33.94 -60.87
N LEU A 529 45.11 33.72 -59.69
CA LEU A 529 43.71 33.33 -59.50
C LEU A 529 42.89 34.60 -59.23
N GLN A 530 41.91 34.80 -60.11
CA GLN A 530 40.83 35.78 -60.21
C GLN A 530 40.68 36.85 -59.07
N PRO A 531 40.67 38.16 -59.42
CA PRO A 531 40.65 39.28 -58.47
C PRO A 531 39.24 39.69 -58.02
N SER A 532 38.43 38.79 -57.46
CA SER A 532 37.07 39.14 -56.98
C SER A 532 36.83 38.95 -55.48
N LEU A 533 37.74 38.31 -54.73
CA LEU A 533 37.51 37.98 -53.30
C LEU A 533 38.06 39.00 -52.29
N HIS A 534 39.07 39.81 -52.63
CA HIS A 534 39.64 40.79 -51.68
C HIS A 534 38.75 42.01 -51.40
N ALA A 535 37.66 42.21 -52.14
CA ALA A 535 36.72 43.30 -51.91
C ALA A 535 35.64 42.98 -50.85
N ALA A 536 35.59 41.76 -50.32
CA ALA A 536 34.45 41.29 -49.52
C ALA A 536 34.67 41.23 -47.99
N GLY A 537 35.83 41.64 -47.46
CA GLY A 537 36.11 41.62 -46.00
C GLY A 537 36.06 40.23 -45.37
N GLY A 538 36.23 40.15 -44.04
CA GLY A 538 36.24 38.87 -43.29
C GLY A 538 34.98 38.03 -43.51
N ASP A 539 33.81 38.67 -43.55
CA ASP A 539 32.52 38.02 -43.81
C ASP A 539 32.48 37.34 -45.19
N GLY A 540 33.09 37.95 -46.22
CA GLY A 540 33.16 37.38 -47.56
C GLY A 540 34.01 36.11 -47.63
N ALA A 541 35.14 36.09 -46.92
CA ALA A 541 35.99 34.90 -46.84
C ALA A 541 35.28 33.75 -46.11
N MET A 542 34.54 34.07 -45.04
CA MET A 542 33.71 33.10 -44.32
C MET A 542 32.58 32.53 -45.20
N LEU A 543 31.84 33.39 -45.93
CA LEU A 543 30.78 32.96 -46.85
C LEU A 543 31.33 32.09 -47.99
N HIS A 544 32.53 32.41 -48.48
CA HIS A 544 33.19 31.60 -49.50
C HIS A 544 33.61 30.23 -48.95
N LEU A 545 34.20 30.19 -47.75
CA LEU A 545 34.54 28.94 -47.07
C LEU A 545 33.29 28.08 -46.86
N LEU A 546 32.19 28.69 -46.38
CA LEU A 546 30.91 28.02 -46.18
C LEU A 546 30.37 27.39 -47.47
N GLY A 547 30.40 28.13 -48.59
CA GLY A 547 29.99 27.60 -49.89
C GLY A 547 30.87 26.45 -50.39
N SER A 548 32.18 26.51 -50.16
CA SER A 548 33.11 25.42 -50.51
C SER A 548 32.90 24.16 -49.65
N GLN A 549 32.61 24.32 -48.35
CA GLN A 549 32.32 23.22 -47.45
C GLN A 549 30.97 22.58 -47.78
N LEU A 550 29.95 23.37 -48.13
CA LEU A 550 28.65 22.88 -48.59
C LEU A 550 28.76 22.07 -49.88
N ARG A 551 29.61 22.50 -50.80
CA ARG A 551 29.89 21.72 -52.00
C ARG A 551 30.51 20.37 -51.63
N GLU A 552 31.53 20.37 -50.78
CA GLU A 552 32.26 19.15 -50.42
C GLU A 552 31.37 18.16 -49.65
N SER A 553 30.47 18.64 -48.78
CA SER A 553 29.51 17.80 -48.06
C SER A 553 28.52 17.11 -49.00
N VAL A 554 28.04 17.81 -50.03
CA VAL A 554 27.18 17.22 -51.08
C VAL A 554 27.95 16.22 -51.94
N LEU A 555 29.17 16.54 -52.36
CA LEU A 555 29.99 15.64 -53.17
C LEU A 555 30.33 14.34 -52.43
N SER A 556 30.65 14.46 -51.14
CA SER A 556 30.98 13.34 -50.25
C SER A 556 29.77 12.57 -49.73
N MET A 557 28.53 13.00 -50.06
CA MET A 557 27.28 12.39 -49.58
C MET A 557 27.17 12.35 -48.05
N LYS A 558 27.81 13.31 -47.36
CA LYS A 558 27.81 13.47 -45.91
C LYS A 558 27.31 14.86 -45.56
N LEU A 559 26.00 15.02 -45.51
CA LEU A 559 25.40 16.30 -45.18
C LEU A 559 25.47 16.55 -43.66
N ASP A 560 26.07 17.68 -43.28
CA ASP A 560 26.21 18.12 -41.90
C ASP A 560 25.10 19.14 -41.58
N SER A 561 24.26 18.84 -40.57
CA SER A 561 23.14 19.69 -40.17
C SER A 561 23.58 21.09 -39.73
N SER A 562 24.75 21.18 -39.09
CA SER A 562 25.29 22.45 -38.60
C SER A 562 25.73 23.36 -39.75
N LEU A 563 26.26 22.77 -40.82
CA LEU A 563 26.70 23.46 -42.03
C LEU A 563 25.51 24.01 -42.83
N VAL A 564 24.45 23.20 -42.97
CA VAL A 564 23.19 23.59 -43.63
C VAL A 564 22.53 24.74 -42.86
N ALA A 565 22.43 24.63 -41.53
CA ALA A 565 21.89 25.70 -40.69
C ALA A 565 22.72 27.00 -40.77
N ALA A 566 24.06 26.89 -40.80
CA ALA A 566 24.94 28.05 -40.96
C ALA A 566 24.74 28.74 -42.32
N ALA A 567 24.48 27.97 -43.38
CA ALA A 567 24.21 28.49 -44.71
C ALA A 567 22.83 29.15 -44.83
N GLU A 568 21.78 28.58 -44.24
CA GLU A 568 20.47 29.23 -44.15
C GLU A 568 20.57 30.55 -43.40
N TRP A 569 21.23 30.56 -42.25
CA TRP A 569 21.45 31.76 -41.46
C TRP A 569 22.22 32.83 -42.26
N ALA A 570 23.27 32.42 -42.98
CA ALA A 570 24.05 33.31 -43.83
C ALA A 570 23.23 33.92 -44.97
N ILE A 571 22.37 33.12 -45.61
CA ILE A 571 21.47 33.55 -46.70
C ILE A 571 20.41 34.52 -46.16
N ASP A 572 19.80 34.22 -45.02
CA ASP A 572 18.80 35.09 -44.41
C ASP A 572 19.42 36.43 -43.96
N ARG A 573 20.58 36.37 -43.30
CA ARG A 573 21.27 37.54 -42.75
C ARG A 573 21.88 38.45 -43.82
N HIS A 574 22.53 37.88 -44.84
CA HIS A 574 23.29 38.65 -45.83
C HIS A 574 22.64 38.67 -47.24
N ARG A 575 21.50 37.99 -47.42
CA ARG A 575 20.64 38.02 -48.62
C ARG A 575 21.41 37.87 -49.93
N ALA A 576 21.20 38.79 -50.87
CA ALA A 576 21.80 38.79 -52.21
C ALA A 576 23.34 38.80 -52.22
N ARG A 577 24.00 39.14 -51.10
CA ARG A 577 25.46 39.05 -50.96
C ARG A 577 25.91 37.62 -50.66
N ALA A 578 25.27 36.94 -49.71
CA ALA A 578 25.56 35.53 -49.42
C ALA A 578 25.29 34.66 -50.65
N ILE A 579 24.15 34.87 -51.32
CA ILE A 579 23.79 34.14 -52.55
C ILE A 579 24.92 34.26 -53.60
N ARG A 580 25.38 35.47 -53.93
CA ARG A 580 26.44 35.67 -54.93
C ARG A 580 27.79 35.04 -54.53
N VAL A 581 28.19 35.16 -53.27
CA VAL A 581 29.49 34.64 -52.80
C VAL A 581 29.47 33.12 -52.70
N ILE A 582 28.39 32.53 -52.15
CA ILE A 582 28.22 31.08 -52.07
C ILE A 582 28.09 30.50 -53.48
N GLN A 583 27.35 31.12 -54.38
CA GLN A 583 27.22 30.69 -55.78
C GLN A 583 28.59 30.59 -56.46
N HIS A 584 29.48 31.54 -56.21
CA HIS A 584 30.84 31.51 -56.76
C HIS A 584 31.70 30.39 -56.13
N ALA A 585 31.59 30.19 -54.82
CA ALA A 585 32.34 29.18 -54.08
C ALA A 585 31.91 27.74 -54.39
N VAL A 586 30.62 27.54 -54.70
CA VAL A 586 30.05 26.24 -55.08
C VAL A 586 30.64 25.73 -56.41
N GLY A 587 31.07 26.60 -57.32
CA GLY A 587 31.74 26.18 -58.55
C GLY A 587 30.77 25.60 -59.60
N ASP A 588 31.05 24.40 -60.12
CA ASP A 588 30.28 23.79 -61.23
C ASP A 588 28.88 23.35 -60.79
N PRO A 589 27.82 24.08 -61.18
CA PRO A 589 26.47 23.80 -60.71
C PRO A 589 25.89 22.50 -61.31
N ALA A 590 26.35 22.08 -62.49
CA ALA A 590 25.80 20.90 -63.17
C ALA A 590 26.19 19.62 -62.44
N ALA A 591 27.49 19.48 -62.11
CA ALA A 591 28.01 18.35 -61.36
C ALA A 591 27.36 18.22 -59.97
N LEU A 592 27.05 19.35 -59.32
CA LEU A 592 26.42 19.35 -58.01
C LEU A 592 24.94 18.92 -58.09
N VAL A 593 24.19 19.40 -59.08
CA VAL A 593 22.81 18.95 -59.31
C VAL A 593 22.76 17.46 -59.63
N ASP A 594 23.63 16.95 -60.50
CA ASP A 594 23.71 15.51 -60.82
C ASP A 594 23.99 14.68 -59.56
N ARG A 595 24.82 15.20 -58.65
CA ARG A 595 25.13 14.52 -57.39
C ARG A 595 23.98 14.55 -56.40
N LEU A 596 23.25 15.66 -56.30
CA LEU A 596 22.03 15.76 -55.48
C LEU A 596 20.92 14.84 -56.00
N GLU A 597 20.76 14.72 -57.32
CA GLU A 597 19.85 13.75 -57.95
C GLU A 597 20.24 12.32 -57.55
N SER A 598 21.52 11.95 -57.71
CA SER A 598 22.02 10.64 -57.30
C SER A 598 21.87 10.36 -55.81
N TYR A 599 22.05 11.37 -54.95
CA TYR A 599 21.91 11.21 -53.50
C TYR A 599 20.44 11.04 -53.10
N SER A 600 19.53 11.81 -53.72
CA SER A 600 18.08 11.66 -53.53
C SER A 600 17.60 10.29 -54.01
N ASP A 601 18.06 9.80 -55.16
CA ASP A 601 17.68 8.48 -55.68
C ASP A 601 18.22 7.36 -54.79
N GLN A 602 19.44 7.48 -54.25
CA GLN A 602 19.97 6.51 -53.27
C GLN A 602 19.18 6.52 -51.97
N PHE A 603 18.81 7.71 -51.47
CA PHE A 603 18.05 7.87 -50.25
C PHE A 603 16.63 7.28 -50.37
N MET A 604 15.95 7.49 -51.51
CA MET A 604 14.62 6.93 -51.76
C MET A 604 14.63 5.41 -51.98
N ASN A 605 15.72 4.84 -52.50
CA ASN A 605 15.79 3.40 -52.82
C ASN A 605 16.51 2.54 -51.77
N GLY A 606 17.25 3.14 -50.82
CA GLY A 606 18.15 2.42 -49.89
C GLY A 606 17.71 2.41 -48.43
N GLY A 607 16.42 2.62 -48.14
CA GLY A 607 15.89 2.87 -46.79
C GLY A 607 15.94 1.71 -45.78
N ASP A 608 16.38 0.51 -46.13
CA ASP A 608 16.25 -0.66 -45.26
C ASP A 608 17.23 -0.67 -44.06
N ASP A 609 18.31 0.13 -44.09
CA ASP A 609 19.37 0.10 -43.07
C ASP A 609 19.34 1.28 -42.08
N LEU A 610 18.45 2.27 -42.26
CA LEU A 610 18.33 3.43 -41.38
C LEU A 610 17.11 3.28 -40.48
N SER A 611 17.24 3.63 -39.19
CA SER A 611 16.07 3.72 -38.31
C SER A 611 15.13 4.84 -38.77
N ASP A 612 13.83 4.68 -38.58
CA ASP A 612 12.80 5.67 -38.98
C ASP A 612 13.15 7.12 -38.56
N ASP A 613 13.70 7.30 -37.35
CA ASP A 613 14.15 8.60 -36.85
C ASP A 613 15.33 9.18 -37.66
N GLN A 614 16.29 8.34 -38.05
CA GLN A 614 17.44 8.77 -38.85
C GLN A 614 17.04 9.07 -40.29
N TYR A 615 16.06 8.32 -40.82
CA TYR A 615 15.47 8.58 -42.12
C TYR A 615 14.81 9.97 -42.14
N CYS A 616 13.97 10.28 -41.14
CA CYS A 616 13.31 11.59 -41.04
C CYS A 616 14.31 12.75 -40.97
N ILE A 617 15.35 12.61 -40.14
CA ILE A 617 16.39 13.65 -39.99
C ILE A 617 17.16 13.86 -41.30
N GLN A 618 17.56 12.77 -41.97
CA GLN A 618 18.30 12.89 -43.24
C GLN A 618 17.44 13.43 -44.38
N ALA A 619 16.15 13.06 -44.44
CA ALA A 619 15.22 13.58 -45.43
C ALA A 619 14.99 15.08 -45.27
N GLU A 620 14.76 15.56 -44.04
CA GLU A 620 14.61 16.99 -43.75
C GLU A 620 15.88 17.77 -44.12
N LEU A 621 17.04 17.22 -43.78
CA LEU A 621 18.32 17.84 -44.04
C LEU A 621 18.62 17.90 -45.55
N LEU A 622 18.27 16.86 -46.31
CA LEU A 622 18.35 16.85 -47.77
C LEU A 622 17.41 17.91 -48.38
N GLN A 623 16.16 17.99 -47.93
CA GLN A 623 15.18 18.96 -48.40
C GLN A 623 15.66 20.40 -48.18
N ARG A 624 16.19 20.71 -46.98
CA ARG A 624 16.77 22.01 -46.64
C ARG A 624 17.98 22.34 -47.51
N THR A 625 18.84 21.36 -47.75
CA THR A 625 20.00 21.52 -48.64
C THR A 625 19.56 21.85 -50.07
N VAL A 626 18.56 21.14 -50.61
CA VAL A 626 17.99 21.41 -51.94
C VAL A 626 17.39 22.82 -52.02
N ALA A 627 16.69 23.27 -50.97
CA ALA A 627 16.13 24.63 -50.91
C ALA A 627 17.22 25.72 -50.94
N ILE A 628 18.35 25.51 -50.24
CA ILE A 628 19.51 26.40 -50.29
C ILE A 628 20.06 26.48 -51.72
N PHE A 629 20.25 25.34 -52.39
CA PHE A 629 20.76 25.33 -53.76
C PHE A 629 19.75 25.91 -54.76
N ALA A 630 18.44 25.80 -54.52
CA ALA A 630 17.42 26.46 -55.34
C ALA A 630 17.52 28.00 -55.27
N ALA A 631 17.98 28.55 -54.14
CA ALA A 631 18.19 29.98 -53.96
C ALA A 631 19.55 30.47 -54.48
N VAL A 632 20.57 29.59 -54.49
CA VAL A 632 21.97 29.96 -54.79
C VAL A 632 22.37 29.69 -56.23
N LEU A 633 21.85 28.64 -56.86
CA LEU A 633 22.30 28.22 -58.19
C LEU A 633 21.75 29.11 -59.32
N PRO A 634 22.50 29.25 -60.44
CA PRO A 634 22.08 30.06 -61.58
C PRO A 634 20.77 29.53 -62.22
N GLU A 635 20.02 30.44 -62.86
CA GLU A 635 18.67 30.18 -63.39
C GLU A 635 18.57 28.94 -64.31
N ASN A 636 19.65 28.61 -65.03
CA ASN A 636 19.71 27.42 -65.89
C ASN A 636 19.60 26.09 -65.13
N SER A 637 19.93 26.07 -63.83
CA SER A 637 19.93 24.87 -62.98
C SER A 637 18.68 24.81 -62.08
N VAL A 638 18.03 25.95 -61.82
CA VAL A 638 16.85 26.08 -60.96
C VAL A 638 15.70 25.16 -61.40
N GLY A 639 15.52 24.96 -62.71
CA GLY A 639 14.47 24.08 -63.23
C GLY A 639 14.64 22.61 -62.82
N ARG A 640 15.88 22.10 -62.72
CA ARG A 640 16.16 20.73 -62.27
C ARG A 640 16.00 20.60 -60.76
N ILE A 641 16.50 21.58 -60.01
CA ILE A 641 16.40 21.61 -58.54
C ILE A 641 14.95 21.70 -58.08
N LYS A 642 14.11 22.50 -58.75
CA LYS A 642 12.67 22.56 -58.43
C LYS A 642 11.96 21.21 -58.65
N ARG A 643 12.34 20.44 -59.67
CA ARG A 643 11.82 19.08 -59.87
C ARG A 643 12.28 18.13 -58.77
N LEU A 644 13.52 18.27 -58.30
CA LEU A 644 14.02 17.50 -57.16
C LEU A 644 13.31 17.85 -55.86
N GLN A 645 13.10 19.14 -55.61
CA GLN A 645 12.35 19.61 -54.44
C GLN A 645 10.93 19.04 -54.45
N GLN A 646 10.24 19.11 -55.60
CA GLN A 646 8.91 18.55 -55.75
C GLN A 646 8.89 17.02 -55.54
N LYS A 647 9.89 16.28 -56.06
CA LYS A 647 10.03 14.83 -55.82
C LYS A 647 10.23 14.50 -54.35
N LEU A 648 11.03 15.27 -53.61
CA LEU A 648 11.28 15.07 -52.19
C LEU A 648 10.03 15.40 -51.35
N ASP A 649 9.32 16.48 -51.71
CA ASP A 649 8.06 16.87 -51.06
C ASP A 649 6.97 15.79 -51.25
N ASP A 650 6.86 15.22 -52.45
CA ASP A 650 5.93 14.12 -52.76
C ASP A 650 6.32 12.81 -52.05
N GLY A 651 7.62 12.52 -51.91
CA GLY A 651 8.13 11.32 -51.25
C GLY A 651 7.95 11.32 -49.74
N LEU A 652 8.18 12.47 -49.08
CA LEU A 652 7.96 12.66 -47.64
C LEU A 652 6.49 12.55 -47.25
N PHE A 653 5.58 12.95 -48.13
CA PHE A 653 4.13 12.85 -47.88
C PHE A 653 3.63 11.40 -47.82
N LEU A 654 4.34 10.47 -48.47
CA LEU A 654 4.01 9.04 -48.48
C LEU A 654 4.62 8.26 -47.31
N SER A 655 5.62 8.79 -46.61
CA SER A 655 6.25 8.12 -45.45
C SER A 655 5.69 8.56 -44.09
N VAL A 656 4.92 9.65 -44.04
CA VAL A 656 4.25 10.18 -42.83
C VAL A 656 2.81 9.65 -42.69
N ILE A 657 2.28 9.01 -43.74
CA ILE A 657 1.02 8.25 -43.73
C ILE A 657 1.37 6.77 -43.58
#